data_AF-A0A158PFQ4-F1
#
_entry.id   AF-A0A158PFQ4-F1
#
_cell.length_a   1.000
_cell.length_b   1.000
_cell.length_c   1.000
_cell.angle_alpha   90.00
_cell.angle_beta   90.00
_cell.angle_gamma   90.00
#
_symmetry.space_group_name_H-M   'P 1'
#
loop_
_entity.id
_entity.type
_entity.pdbx_description
1 polymer ?
#
loop_
_entity_poly.entity_id
_entity_poly.type
_entity_poly.pdbx_seq_one_letter_code
_entity_poly.pdbx_strand_id
1 'polypeptide(L)'
;MLQNWKWTFNVFLIAASYRLLADNSHFSEVRARRLLFELSNIGPKPAGSEACEGLTRNHILDELNLIKLSATVQFEIEQQNPSGCFDLKRFSTDDITICYRNRESFGTGGSDDLISCALMVELIRLLARQPDMLTKYDVVFLFNGAEESILQGAHGFITQHRWRNDIRAFINLEASGSGGPSNQWLLNSYLAAAVYPHCSIIAQEIFQSGLFPGDTDFRVLRDYGKVPGRFFLSVNIFYLPISGNNIVVFGLDLAFVQNGYWWHTEFDEARRITPGSLQRAGDNVYATLLYLLQSPYLNSSIVHDNQKYVFFDVLGLFVVIYPETVANSINAVLIIAVLLKVSTHFFHYAEYYKDAIADYIVVIVSMSTVVSITSYLTLFIWGAMPWYSIHGLAVLIYGLPALWTGTNTMLFLTSRVDGQNKEDHAAAIENVHQLLIAIILTVFTLKGVGSGYLFALMLFPIVKDVVPLRNEWTTVSTYLLLNLPCFVMFIYLSEMLLSIFIPIMGRTDSNPERVVAVFTTIPVFVIVLSLHVNRALHKKDGSSLVRDTRLYVIAQDYRGVEDIPFVDESSGQMSHSNKPVNDGETQLLLGVASHYLHGSHMQSSLTKHLLSEINERRRSNPSWSITASAWNVDLIYQLF
;
A
#
# COMPACT_ATOMS: atom_id res chain seq x y z
N MET A 1 27.53 -31.58 -34.18
CA MET A 1 26.41 -30.64 -34.41
C MET A 1 26.00 -29.86 -33.15
N LEU A 2 25.80 -30.50 -31.98
CA LEU A 2 25.40 -29.82 -30.73
C LEU A 2 26.43 -28.82 -30.14
N GLN A 3 27.72 -29.01 -30.42
CA GLN A 3 28.79 -28.09 -29.96
C GLN A 3 28.80 -26.77 -30.75
N ASN A 4 28.49 -26.81 -32.05
CA ASN A 4 28.42 -25.61 -32.89
C ASN A 4 27.23 -24.72 -32.50
N TRP A 5 26.12 -25.31 -32.03
CA TRP A 5 24.95 -24.57 -31.57
C TRP A 5 25.22 -23.74 -30.29
N LYS A 6 25.98 -24.30 -29.34
CA LYS A 6 26.41 -23.56 -28.13
C LYS A 6 27.32 -22.37 -28.47
N TRP A 7 28.21 -22.53 -29.44
CA TRP A 7 29.07 -21.43 -29.90
C TRP A 7 28.29 -20.34 -30.62
N THR A 8 27.39 -20.67 -31.55
CA THR A 8 26.54 -19.67 -32.20
C THR A 8 25.60 -18.98 -31.21
N PHE A 9 25.03 -19.69 -30.23
CA PHE A 9 24.15 -19.09 -29.23
C PHE A 9 24.91 -18.14 -28.29
N ASN A 10 26.13 -18.52 -27.87
CA ASN A 10 27.00 -17.65 -27.08
C ASN A 10 27.50 -16.44 -27.88
N VAL A 11 27.80 -16.59 -29.17
CA VAL A 11 28.19 -15.48 -30.05
C VAL A 11 27.01 -14.52 -30.30
N PHE A 12 25.79 -15.04 -30.45
CA PHE A 12 24.58 -14.22 -30.55
C PHE A 12 24.28 -13.47 -29.25
N LEU A 13 24.45 -14.10 -28.09
CA LEU A 13 24.34 -13.43 -26.78
C LEU A 13 25.43 -12.36 -26.61
N ILE A 14 26.68 -12.64 -26.96
CA ILE A 14 27.77 -11.65 -26.89
C ILE A 14 27.52 -10.50 -27.87
N ALA A 15 27.06 -10.76 -29.10
CA ALA A 15 26.75 -9.73 -30.08
C ALA A 15 25.51 -8.90 -29.71
N ALA A 16 24.49 -9.51 -29.11
CA ALA A 16 23.32 -8.81 -28.55
C ALA A 16 23.72 -7.96 -27.34
N SER A 17 24.57 -8.48 -26.45
CA SER A 17 25.15 -7.72 -25.35
C SER A 17 26.02 -6.56 -25.86
N TYR A 18 26.83 -6.76 -26.90
CA TYR A 18 27.61 -5.68 -27.52
C TYR A 18 26.72 -4.62 -28.18
N ARG A 19 25.60 -5.01 -28.82
CA ARG A 19 24.61 -4.05 -29.35
C ARG A 19 23.92 -3.26 -28.23
N LEU A 20 23.52 -3.91 -27.14
CA LEU A 20 22.93 -3.27 -25.96
C LEU A 20 23.93 -2.36 -25.21
N LEU A 21 25.23 -2.70 -25.25
CA LEU A 21 26.31 -1.88 -24.72
C LEU A 21 26.69 -0.72 -25.65
N ALA A 22 26.46 -0.84 -26.96
CA ALA A 22 26.78 0.17 -27.96
C ALA A 22 25.63 1.15 -28.25
N ASP A 23 24.39 0.78 -27.92
CA ASP A 23 23.25 1.70 -28.02
C ASP A 23 23.35 2.78 -26.93
N ASN A 24 23.45 4.04 -27.39
CA ASN A 24 23.53 5.23 -26.54
C ASN A 24 22.29 6.13 -26.71
N SER A 25 21.19 5.58 -27.25
CA SER A 25 19.92 6.31 -27.35
C SER A 25 19.03 6.13 -26.12
N HIS A 26 19.27 5.08 -25.34
CA HIS A 26 18.51 4.71 -24.15
C HIS A 26 19.42 4.41 -22.96
N PHE A 27 18.87 4.55 -21.76
CA PHE A 27 19.54 4.18 -20.51
C PHE A 27 19.91 2.69 -20.52
N SER A 28 21.11 2.35 -20.05
CA SER A 28 21.57 0.97 -19.96
C SER A 28 21.91 0.59 -18.53
N GLU A 29 21.03 -0.23 -17.93
CA GLU A 29 21.31 -0.84 -16.63
C GLU A 29 22.60 -1.66 -16.66
N VAL A 30 22.95 -2.31 -17.77
CA VAL A 30 24.19 -3.13 -17.83
C VAL A 30 25.43 -2.26 -17.60
N ARG A 31 25.48 -1.06 -18.19
CA ARG A 31 26.59 -0.11 -18.00
C ARG A 31 26.60 0.49 -16.61
N ALA A 32 25.44 0.97 -16.15
CA ALA A 32 25.32 1.55 -14.81
C ALA A 32 25.65 0.51 -13.72
N ARG A 33 25.15 -0.72 -13.85
CA ARG A 33 25.38 -1.81 -12.89
C ARG A 33 26.86 -2.23 -12.85
N ARG A 34 27.59 -2.17 -13.96
CA ARG A 34 29.04 -2.39 -13.98
C ARG A 34 29.75 -1.42 -13.03
N LEU A 35 29.48 -0.12 -13.21
CA LEU A 35 30.07 0.93 -12.36
C LEU A 35 29.65 0.77 -10.89
N LEU A 36 28.37 0.50 -10.63
CA LEU A 36 27.87 0.22 -9.29
C LEU A 36 28.63 -0.92 -8.60
N PHE A 37 28.90 -2.04 -9.30
CA PHE A 37 29.71 -3.13 -8.75
C PHE A 37 31.16 -2.72 -8.50
N GLU A 38 31.78 -1.99 -9.44
CA GLU A 38 33.15 -1.48 -9.28
C GLU A 38 33.26 -0.59 -8.03
N LEU A 39 32.33 0.36 -7.85
CA LEU A 39 32.30 1.24 -6.69
C LEU A 39 31.99 0.48 -5.40
N SER A 40 31.05 -0.47 -5.41
CA SER A 40 30.70 -1.28 -4.24
C SER A 40 31.89 -2.13 -3.76
N ASN A 41 32.68 -2.68 -4.70
CA ASN A 41 33.86 -3.51 -4.41
C ASN A 41 35.02 -2.75 -3.75
N ILE A 42 35.04 -1.42 -3.78
CA ILE A 42 36.04 -0.59 -3.06
C ILE A 42 35.90 -0.78 -1.54
N GLY A 43 34.70 -1.13 -1.05
CA GLY A 43 34.39 -1.29 0.37
C GLY A 43 33.63 -0.11 0.98
N PRO A 44 33.55 0.00 2.31
CA PRO A 44 32.82 1.07 3.00
C PRO A 44 33.37 2.47 2.69
N LYS A 45 32.48 3.47 2.61
CA LYS A 45 32.80 4.84 2.15
C LYS A 45 32.43 5.93 3.17
N PRO A 46 32.90 5.85 4.43
CA PRO A 46 32.68 6.93 5.38
C PRO A 46 33.34 8.23 4.90
N ALA A 47 32.72 9.37 5.19
CA ALA A 47 33.26 10.69 4.86
C ALA A 47 34.65 10.86 5.48
N GLY A 48 35.62 11.34 4.70
CA GLY A 48 37.02 11.45 5.13
C GLY A 48 37.90 10.21 4.93
N SER A 49 37.36 9.10 4.45
CA SER A 49 38.16 7.90 4.17
C SER A 49 38.81 7.92 2.79
N GLU A 50 39.94 7.24 2.65
CA GLU A 50 40.61 7.03 1.36
C GLU A 50 39.69 6.28 0.37
N ALA A 51 38.85 5.37 0.87
CA ALA A 51 37.87 4.67 0.05
C ALA A 51 36.85 5.62 -0.57
N CYS A 52 36.33 6.60 0.20
CA CYS A 52 35.36 7.58 -0.28
C CYS A 52 36.02 8.70 -1.11
N GLU A 53 36.93 9.45 -0.49
CA GLU A 53 37.48 10.69 -1.05
C GLU A 53 38.62 10.44 -2.03
N GLY A 54 39.34 9.33 -1.90
CA GLY A 54 40.39 8.95 -2.84
C GLY A 54 39.84 8.05 -3.94
N LEU A 55 39.65 6.78 -3.63
CA LEU A 55 39.38 5.72 -4.60
C LEU A 55 38.04 5.90 -5.33
N THR A 56 36.93 6.08 -4.61
CA THR A 56 35.59 6.21 -5.21
C THR A 56 35.50 7.49 -6.04
N ARG A 57 35.89 8.64 -5.47
CA ARG A 57 35.91 9.92 -6.18
C ARG A 57 36.73 9.84 -7.47
N ASN A 58 37.96 9.32 -7.38
CA ASN A 58 38.84 9.23 -8.55
C ASN A 58 38.28 8.28 -9.61
N HIS A 59 37.68 7.15 -9.21
CA HIS A 59 37.05 6.22 -10.16
C HIS A 59 35.89 6.87 -10.94
N ILE A 60 35.05 7.66 -10.25
CA ILE A 60 33.99 8.44 -10.92
C ILE A 60 34.61 9.49 -11.84
N LEU A 61 35.62 10.24 -11.40
CA LEU A 61 36.30 11.24 -12.24
C LEU A 61 36.92 10.62 -13.49
N ASP A 62 37.52 9.43 -13.38
CA ASP A 62 38.10 8.71 -14.51
C ASP A 62 37.03 8.32 -15.53
N GLU A 63 35.88 7.80 -15.08
CA GLU A 63 34.73 7.51 -15.95
C GLU A 63 34.17 8.77 -16.63
N LEU A 64 34.06 9.89 -15.91
CA LEU A 64 33.61 11.17 -16.48
C LEU A 64 34.59 11.72 -17.51
N ASN A 65 35.91 11.62 -17.26
CA ASN A 65 36.93 12.00 -18.22
C ASN A 65 36.86 11.14 -19.49
N LEU A 66 36.62 9.83 -19.36
CA LEU A 66 36.41 8.95 -20.51
C LEU A 66 35.16 9.33 -21.32
N ILE A 67 34.07 9.70 -20.66
CA ILE A 67 32.86 10.20 -21.34
C ILE A 67 33.19 11.49 -22.10
N LYS A 68 33.86 12.44 -21.43
CA LYS A 68 34.23 13.76 -21.97
C LYS A 68 35.05 13.67 -23.25
N LEU A 69 35.93 12.68 -23.40
CA LEU A 69 36.70 12.45 -24.64
C LEU A 69 35.83 12.19 -25.87
N SER A 70 34.61 11.69 -25.67
CA SER A 70 33.65 11.36 -26.74
C SER A 70 32.39 12.23 -26.71
N ALA A 71 32.40 13.31 -25.92
CA ALA A 71 31.28 14.23 -25.79
C ALA A 71 31.20 15.15 -27.03
N THR A 72 29.97 15.41 -27.49
CA THR A 72 29.65 16.36 -28.56
C THR A 72 29.15 17.70 -28.01
N VAL A 73 29.07 17.84 -26.68
CA VAL A 73 28.60 19.02 -25.94
C VAL A 73 29.72 19.60 -25.08
N GLN A 74 29.57 20.85 -24.64
CA GLN A 74 30.47 21.42 -23.64
C GLN A 74 30.33 20.65 -22.34
N PHE A 75 31.44 20.10 -21.84
CA PHE A 75 31.48 19.26 -20.66
C PHE A 75 32.52 19.80 -19.67
N GLU A 76 32.05 20.42 -18.58
CA GLU A 76 32.89 20.93 -17.49
C GLU A 76 32.79 20.02 -16.26
N ILE A 77 33.93 19.79 -15.60
CA ILE A 77 34.02 19.04 -14.34
C ILE A 77 34.65 20.00 -13.33
N GLU A 78 33.93 20.28 -12.25
CA GLU A 78 34.43 21.12 -11.15
C GLU A 78 34.47 20.28 -9.86
N GLN A 79 35.51 20.49 -9.07
CA GLN A 79 35.67 19.87 -7.76
C GLN A 79 35.63 20.96 -6.70
N GLN A 80 34.76 20.79 -5.69
CA GLN A 80 34.64 21.70 -4.57
C GLN A 80 34.98 20.98 -3.27
N ASN A 81 35.76 21.64 -2.41
CA ASN A 81 35.97 21.23 -1.02
C ASN A 81 35.38 22.32 -0.11
N PRO A 82 34.14 22.17 0.36
CA PRO A 82 33.52 23.12 1.27
C PRO A 82 34.31 23.26 2.58
N SER A 83 34.31 24.45 3.18
CA SER A 83 34.96 24.70 4.47
C SER A 83 34.14 25.63 5.38
N GLY A 84 34.39 25.57 6.70
CA GLY A 84 33.67 26.34 7.73
C GLY A 84 32.81 25.51 8.71
N CYS A 85 32.07 26.20 9.57
CA CYS A 85 31.06 25.62 10.47
C CYS A 85 29.75 26.39 10.31
N PHE A 86 28.62 25.67 10.30
CA PHE A 86 27.31 26.23 9.98
C PHE A 86 26.24 25.58 10.85
N ASP A 87 25.25 26.37 11.26
CA ASP A 87 24.10 25.87 12.00
C ASP A 87 23.06 25.29 11.04
N LEU A 88 22.80 23.99 11.18
CA LEU A 88 21.77 23.26 10.45
C LEU A 88 20.65 22.90 11.42
N LYS A 89 19.45 23.41 11.12
CA LYS A 89 18.23 23.01 11.81
C LYS A 89 17.88 21.59 11.39
N ARG A 90 17.97 20.63 12.31
CA ARG A 90 17.61 19.23 12.04
C ARG A 90 16.11 18.99 12.25
N PHE A 91 15.45 19.76 13.11
CA PHE A 91 13.99 19.87 13.28
C PHE A 91 13.67 21.26 13.86
N SER A 92 12.40 21.67 13.96
CA SER A 92 11.97 23.03 14.36
C SER A 92 12.44 23.51 15.76
N THR A 93 13.16 22.68 16.52
CA THR A 93 13.58 22.95 17.90
C THR A 93 15.08 22.81 18.16
N ASP A 94 15.86 22.17 17.29
CA ASP A 94 17.27 21.87 17.55
C ASP A 94 18.20 22.51 16.50
N ASP A 95 18.94 23.54 16.92
CA ASP A 95 20.05 24.11 16.16
C ASP A 95 21.29 23.22 16.37
N ILE A 96 21.77 22.54 15.33
CA ILE A 96 23.01 21.76 15.37
C ILE A 96 24.08 22.50 14.57
N THR A 97 25.14 22.96 15.24
CA THR A 97 26.33 23.49 14.55
C THR A 97 27.14 22.32 13.96
N ILE A 98 27.22 22.27 12.64
CA ILE A 98 28.02 21.31 11.91
C ILE A 98 29.27 22.00 11.41
N CYS A 99 30.41 21.54 11.89
CA CYS A 99 31.70 21.84 11.29
C CYS A 99 32.03 20.74 10.29
N TYR A 100 32.53 21.10 9.10
CA TYR A 100 33.02 20.10 8.15
C TYR A 100 34.10 19.26 8.82
N ARG A 101 33.73 18.03 9.16
CA ARG A 101 34.57 17.06 9.87
C ARG A 101 34.12 15.66 9.49
N ASN A 102 35.11 14.81 9.31
CA ASN A 102 34.94 13.40 8.98
C ASN A 102 34.11 12.71 10.05
N ARG A 103 33.08 11.97 9.64
CA ARG A 103 32.37 11.02 10.48
C ARG A 103 32.22 9.69 9.77
N GLU A 104 32.20 8.64 10.58
CA GLU A 104 32.11 7.26 10.12
C GLU A 104 30.64 6.86 9.87
N SER A 105 30.38 6.30 8.69
CA SER A 105 29.21 5.51 8.34
C SER A 105 29.64 4.06 8.04
N PHE A 106 28.76 3.09 8.30
CA PHE A 106 29.03 1.66 8.14
C PHE A 106 28.23 1.08 6.96
N GLY A 107 28.90 0.34 6.08
CA GLY A 107 28.27 -0.31 4.90
C GLY A 107 28.91 0.11 3.57
N THR A 108 28.71 -0.68 2.51
CA THR A 108 29.25 -0.34 1.17
C THR A 108 28.42 0.69 0.43
N GLY A 109 27.17 0.92 0.86
CA GLY A 109 26.24 1.90 0.31
C GLY A 109 25.69 1.52 -1.06
N GLY A 110 25.39 0.23 -1.27
CA GLY A 110 24.94 -0.28 -2.56
C GLY A 110 23.71 0.47 -3.08
N SER A 111 22.62 0.45 -2.32
CA SER A 111 21.44 1.27 -2.58
C SER A 111 21.60 2.71 -2.08
N ASP A 112 22.43 2.94 -1.07
CA ASP A 112 22.59 4.24 -0.38
C ASP A 112 24.04 4.79 -0.49
N ASP A 113 24.41 5.56 -1.50
CA ASP A 113 23.63 5.97 -2.68
C ASP A 113 24.40 5.67 -3.99
N LEU A 114 25.19 4.60 -4.00
CA LEU A 114 26.02 4.23 -5.17
C LEU A 114 25.18 3.92 -6.41
N ILE A 115 23.96 3.42 -6.23
CA ILE A 115 23.02 3.16 -7.33
C ILE A 115 22.68 4.45 -8.07
N SER A 116 22.45 5.56 -7.38
CA SER A 116 22.14 6.85 -7.99
C SER A 116 23.39 7.48 -8.59
N CYS A 117 24.56 7.32 -7.97
CA CYS A 117 25.83 7.72 -8.59
C CYS A 117 26.04 7.02 -9.94
N ALA A 118 25.81 5.71 -9.99
CA ALA A 118 25.93 4.94 -11.23
C ALA A 118 24.88 5.33 -12.27
N LEU A 119 23.64 5.60 -11.83
CA LEU A 119 22.56 6.12 -12.67
C LEU A 119 22.96 7.46 -13.30
N MET A 120 23.46 8.41 -12.50
CA MET A 120 23.88 9.73 -12.96
C MET A 120 25.01 9.66 -13.99
N VAL A 121 26.03 8.82 -13.78
CA VAL A 121 27.12 8.65 -14.76
C VAL A 121 26.61 8.11 -16.09
N GLU A 122 25.63 7.21 -16.06
CA GLU A 122 25.00 6.71 -17.28
C GLU A 122 24.14 7.78 -17.98
N LEU A 123 23.41 8.63 -17.24
CA LEU A 123 22.69 9.77 -17.82
C LEU A 123 23.63 10.78 -18.47
N ILE A 124 24.74 11.10 -17.80
CA ILE A 124 25.80 11.97 -18.33
C ILE A 124 26.32 11.41 -19.65
N ARG A 125 26.53 10.09 -19.75
CA ARG A 125 26.98 9.43 -20.98
C ARG A 125 26.00 9.61 -22.14
N LEU A 126 24.69 9.56 -21.88
CA LEU A 126 23.66 9.79 -22.90
C LEU A 126 23.63 11.25 -23.34
N LEU A 127 23.51 12.18 -22.39
CA LEU A 127 23.40 13.61 -22.67
C LEU A 127 24.65 14.20 -23.31
N ALA A 128 25.84 13.67 -22.95
CA ALA A 128 27.10 14.09 -23.55
C ALA A 128 27.14 13.92 -25.07
N ARG A 129 26.24 13.11 -25.65
CA ARG A 129 26.14 12.84 -27.10
C ARG A 129 24.89 13.42 -27.74
N GLN A 130 24.12 14.23 -27.01
CA GLN A 130 22.82 14.77 -27.44
C GLN A 130 22.79 16.31 -27.39
N PRO A 131 23.51 16.98 -28.31
CA PRO A 131 23.59 18.44 -28.30
C PRO A 131 22.22 19.10 -28.49
N ASP A 132 21.33 18.47 -29.26
CA ASP A 132 19.99 18.99 -29.53
C ASP A 132 19.12 19.12 -28.25
N MET A 133 19.37 18.28 -27.25
CA MET A 133 18.63 18.29 -25.99
C MET A 133 19.10 19.40 -25.03
N LEU A 134 20.33 19.88 -25.17
CA LEU A 134 20.95 20.90 -24.31
C LEU A 134 20.99 22.29 -24.97
N THR A 135 20.04 22.56 -25.87
CA THR A 135 19.98 23.82 -26.62
C THR A 135 19.47 25.01 -25.81
N LYS A 136 18.70 24.75 -24.74
CA LYS A 136 18.03 25.79 -23.93
C LYS A 136 18.59 25.95 -22.53
N TYR A 137 18.97 24.84 -21.89
CA TYR A 137 19.40 24.81 -20.50
C TYR A 137 20.56 23.84 -20.34
N ASP A 138 21.44 24.17 -19.41
CA ASP A 138 22.53 23.30 -18.96
C ASP A 138 22.02 22.33 -17.89
N VAL A 139 22.66 21.17 -17.78
CA VAL A 139 22.40 20.19 -16.71
C VAL A 139 23.63 20.09 -15.82
N VAL A 140 23.42 20.30 -14.52
CA VAL A 140 24.44 20.08 -13.49
C VAL A 140 24.17 18.76 -12.79
N PHE A 141 25.13 17.84 -12.85
CA PHE A 141 25.13 16.62 -12.07
C PHE A 141 25.97 16.83 -10.81
N LEU A 142 25.34 16.78 -9.64
CA LEU A 142 25.98 17.00 -8.35
C LEU A 142 26.29 15.66 -7.66
N PHE A 143 27.56 15.29 -7.61
CA PHE A 143 28.04 14.19 -6.77
C PHE A 143 28.59 14.78 -5.47
N ASN A 144 27.78 14.85 -4.43
CA ASN A 144 28.19 15.39 -3.14
C ASN A 144 28.57 14.27 -2.16
N GLY A 145 29.41 14.61 -1.18
CA GLY A 145 29.80 13.71 -0.10
C GLY A 145 29.17 14.10 1.22
N ALA A 146 29.34 13.24 2.23
CA ALA A 146 29.00 13.52 3.63
C ALA A 146 27.51 13.86 3.88
N GLU A 147 26.60 13.27 3.11
CA GLU A 147 25.14 13.22 3.37
C GLU A 147 24.89 12.58 4.74
N GLU A 148 25.44 11.37 4.94
CA GLU A 148 25.32 10.58 6.17
C GLU A 148 25.95 11.23 7.40
N SER A 149 26.77 12.26 7.16
CA SER A 149 27.35 13.13 8.18
C SER A 149 26.55 14.41 8.36
N ILE A 150 25.23 14.34 8.16
CA ILE A 150 24.26 15.44 8.28
C ILE A 150 24.38 16.46 7.12
N LEU A 151 24.21 15.97 5.88
CA LEU A 151 23.91 16.72 4.66
C LEU A 151 24.95 17.80 4.29
N GLN A 152 26.22 17.54 4.65
CA GLN A 152 27.28 18.55 4.56
C GLN A 152 27.60 18.92 3.12
N GLY A 153 27.68 17.95 2.20
CA GLY A 153 28.04 18.20 0.81
C GLY A 153 27.02 19.06 0.07
N ALA A 154 25.73 18.73 0.18
CA ALA A 154 24.68 19.55 -0.43
C ALA A 154 24.64 20.96 0.17
N HIS A 155 24.86 21.08 1.49
CA HIS A 155 24.95 22.38 2.15
C HIS A 155 26.12 23.20 1.61
N GLY A 156 27.29 22.58 1.45
CA GLY A 156 28.48 23.22 0.87
C GLY A 156 28.26 23.70 -0.55
N PHE A 157 27.61 22.89 -1.39
CA PHE A 157 27.27 23.28 -2.76
C PHE A 157 26.34 24.51 -2.77
N ILE A 158 25.17 24.40 -2.11
CA ILE A 158 24.13 25.43 -2.23
C ILE A 158 24.47 26.73 -1.51
N THR A 159 25.42 26.71 -0.57
CA THR A 159 25.88 27.92 0.16
C THR A 159 27.14 28.57 -0.43
N GLN A 160 28.04 27.79 -1.04
CA GLN A 160 29.37 28.29 -1.43
C GLN A 160 29.69 28.17 -2.93
N HIS A 161 29.03 27.28 -3.68
CA HIS A 161 29.41 27.01 -5.08
C HIS A 161 29.00 28.15 -6.04
N ARG A 162 29.82 28.45 -7.05
CA ARG A 162 29.52 29.53 -8.02
C ARG A 162 28.23 29.29 -8.80
N TRP A 163 27.98 28.04 -9.22
CA TRP A 163 26.78 27.63 -9.97
C TRP A 163 25.48 27.63 -9.15
N ARG A 164 25.55 27.81 -7.82
CA ARG A 164 24.37 27.74 -6.95
C ARG A 164 23.25 28.71 -7.36
N ASN A 165 23.63 29.88 -7.91
CA ASN A 165 22.68 30.93 -8.30
C ASN A 165 22.01 30.65 -9.65
N ASP A 166 22.54 29.71 -10.43
CA ASP A 166 22.04 29.36 -11.77
C ASP A 166 21.04 28.20 -11.72
N ILE A 167 20.98 27.45 -10.61
CA ILE A 167 20.07 26.33 -10.42
C ILE A 167 18.62 26.81 -10.34
N ARG A 168 17.76 26.25 -11.19
CA ARG A 168 16.32 26.56 -11.24
C ARG A 168 15.44 25.47 -10.64
N ALA A 169 15.84 24.22 -10.83
CA ALA A 169 15.19 23.04 -10.28
C ALA A 169 16.22 21.93 -10.07
N PHE A 170 15.90 20.95 -9.22
CA PHE A 170 16.71 19.75 -9.02
C PHE A 170 15.85 18.48 -8.95
N ILE A 171 16.47 17.34 -9.27
CA ILE A 171 15.95 16.00 -9.01
C ILE A 171 16.91 15.37 -8.02
N ASN A 172 16.42 15.03 -6.84
CA ASN A 172 17.15 14.31 -5.81
C ASN A 172 16.89 12.81 -5.98
N LEU A 173 17.95 12.00 -5.94
CA LEU A 173 17.90 10.55 -6.09
C LEU A 173 18.45 9.94 -4.81
N GLU A 174 17.68 9.06 -4.16
CA GLU A 174 18.02 8.54 -2.82
C GLU A 174 17.59 7.09 -2.60
N ALA A 175 18.10 6.47 -1.54
CA ALA A 175 17.60 5.19 -1.02
C ALA A 175 16.41 5.36 -0.05
N SER A 176 16.24 6.56 0.51
CA SER A 176 15.20 6.90 1.48
C SER A 176 14.72 8.30 1.16
N GLY A 177 13.49 8.47 0.69
CA GLY A 177 12.98 9.81 0.39
C GLY A 177 12.86 10.66 1.66
N SER A 178 13.01 11.97 1.57
CA SER A 178 12.65 12.92 2.63
C SER A 178 11.31 13.61 2.37
N GLY A 179 10.77 13.44 1.15
CA GLY A 179 9.41 13.82 0.75
C GLY A 179 9.06 15.26 1.10
N GLY A 180 9.84 16.21 0.60
CA GLY A 180 9.50 17.62 0.72
C GLY A 180 8.40 18.09 -0.25
N PRO A 181 7.96 19.35 -0.14
CA PRO A 181 7.00 19.93 -1.09
C PRO A 181 7.66 19.98 -2.47
N SER A 182 7.31 19.02 -3.32
CA SER A 182 7.59 19.12 -4.75
C SER A 182 6.73 20.24 -5.33
N ASN A 183 7.31 21.03 -6.22
CA ASN A 183 6.47 21.95 -6.97
C ASN A 183 5.56 21.10 -7.87
N GLN A 184 4.26 21.42 -7.87
CA GLN A 184 3.25 20.70 -8.65
C GLN A 184 3.64 20.60 -10.12
N TRP A 185 4.29 21.61 -10.70
CA TRP A 185 4.74 21.52 -12.10
C TRP A 185 5.87 20.50 -12.32
N LEU A 186 6.79 20.30 -11.35
CA LEU A 186 7.84 19.28 -11.43
C LEU A 186 7.26 17.88 -11.29
N LEU A 187 6.35 17.70 -10.34
CA LEU A 187 5.61 16.46 -10.18
C LEU A 187 4.80 16.13 -11.44
N ASN A 188 4.11 17.12 -12.01
CA ASN A 188 3.38 16.95 -13.27
C ASN A 188 4.31 16.62 -14.44
N SER A 189 5.52 17.16 -14.45
CA SER A 189 6.53 16.84 -15.46
C SER A 189 6.97 15.38 -15.34
N TYR A 190 7.20 14.89 -14.11
CA TYR A 190 7.47 13.47 -13.87
C TYR A 190 6.28 12.60 -14.30
N LEU A 191 5.06 12.94 -13.89
CA LEU A 191 3.87 12.15 -14.22
C LEU A 191 3.54 12.15 -15.72
N ALA A 192 3.91 13.20 -16.45
CA ALA A 192 3.74 13.27 -17.91
C ALA A 192 4.83 12.51 -18.68
N ALA A 193 6.03 12.36 -18.12
CA ALA A 193 7.20 11.87 -18.85
C ALA A 193 7.69 10.49 -18.42
N ALA A 194 7.49 10.09 -17.15
CA ALA A 194 8.00 8.84 -16.62
C ALA A 194 7.45 7.63 -17.41
N VAL A 195 8.35 6.73 -17.78
CA VAL A 195 8.04 5.53 -18.58
C VAL A 195 7.30 4.49 -17.72
N TYR A 196 7.69 4.38 -16.46
CA TYR A 196 7.14 3.47 -15.46
C TYR A 196 6.77 4.26 -14.19
N PRO A 197 5.72 5.10 -14.23
CA PRO A 197 5.40 5.99 -13.12
C PRO A 197 4.93 5.16 -11.91
N HIS A 198 5.55 5.41 -10.77
CA HIS A 198 5.19 4.83 -9.48
C HIS A 198 5.17 5.96 -8.45
N CYS A 199 4.03 6.21 -7.82
CA CYS A 199 3.85 7.39 -6.96
C CYS A 199 2.65 7.22 -6.02
N SER A 200 2.81 7.67 -4.79
CA SER A 200 1.75 7.65 -3.80
C SER A 200 1.64 9.00 -3.09
N ILE A 201 0.49 9.67 -3.26
CA ILE A 201 0.19 10.90 -2.51
C ILE A 201 0.19 10.69 -1.00
N ILE A 202 -0.16 9.49 -0.54
CA ILE A 202 -0.14 9.13 0.88
C ILE A 202 1.30 9.09 1.39
N ALA A 203 2.22 8.51 0.62
CA ALA A 203 3.64 8.54 0.96
C ALA A 203 4.10 9.99 1.08
N GLN A 204 3.82 10.84 0.07
CA GLN A 204 4.17 12.27 0.11
C GLN A 204 3.60 12.97 1.36
N GLU A 205 2.34 12.77 1.70
CA GLU A 205 1.71 13.38 2.88
C GLU A 205 2.33 12.89 4.20
N ILE A 206 2.70 11.61 4.29
CA ILE A 206 3.39 11.04 5.47
C ILE A 206 4.78 11.67 5.62
N PHE A 207 5.58 11.75 4.56
CA PHE A 207 6.89 12.40 4.61
C PHE A 207 6.77 13.90 4.98
N GLN A 208 5.80 14.61 4.39
CA GLN A 208 5.56 16.03 4.68
C GLN A 208 5.04 16.29 6.09
N SER A 209 4.39 15.29 6.73
CA SER A 209 3.88 15.43 8.10
C SER A 209 4.98 15.49 9.16
N GLY A 210 6.23 15.13 8.81
CA GLY A 210 7.33 15.00 9.77
C GLY A 210 7.25 13.75 10.65
N LEU A 211 6.30 12.83 10.38
CA LEU A 211 6.23 11.53 11.06
C LEU A 211 7.35 10.58 10.61
N PHE A 212 7.93 10.80 9.43
CA PHE A 212 9.07 10.04 8.94
C PHE A 212 10.38 10.71 9.37
N PRO A 213 11.28 10.02 10.09
CA PRO A 213 12.50 10.62 10.65
C PRO A 213 13.66 10.77 9.65
N GLY A 214 13.43 10.49 8.37
CA GLY A 214 14.43 10.60 7.31
C GLY A 214 14.54 12.02 6.76
N ASP A 215 15.77 12.42 6.48
CA ASP A 215 16.14 13.73 5.98
C ASP A 215 17.26 13.54 4.98
N THR A 216 17.18 14.21 3.82
CA THR A 216 18.13 14.03 2.71
C THR A 216 18.58 15.36 2.15
N ASP A 217 19.52 15.31 1.22
CA ASP A 217 20.03 16.51 0.53
C ASP A 217 18.92 17.37 -0.08
N PHE A 218 17.78 16.77 -0.45
CA PHE A 218 16.58 17.48 -0.88
C PHE A 218 16.19 18.63 0.05
N ARG A 219 16.18 18.39 1.37
CA ARG A 219 15.80 19.43 2.35
C ARG A 219 16.78 20.58 2.32
N VAL A 220 18.08 20.28 2.28
CA VAL A 220 19.12 21.31 2.30
C VAL A 220 19.07 22.16 1.03
N LEU A 221 18.93 21.52 -0.14
CA LEU A 221 18.77 22.22 -1.41
C LEU A 221 17.50 23.09 -1.41
N ARG A 222 16.40 22.60 -0.85
CA ARG A 222 15.14 23.36 -0.72
C ARG A 222 15.25 24.55 0.24
N ASP A 223 15.83 24.34 1.42
CA ASP A 223 15.82 25.32 2.51
C ASP A 223 16.88 26.40 2.31
N TYR A 224 18.07 26.02 1.84
CA TYR A 224 19.21 26.93 1.62
C TYR A 224 19.36 27.39 0.17
N GLY A 225 18.68 26.76 -0.79
CA GLY A 225 18.60 27.23 -2.17
C GLY A 225 17.77 28.50 -2.36
N LYS A 226 17.13 29.00 -1.29
CA LYS A 226 16.43 30.29 -1.29
C LYS A 226 17.44 31.41 -1.03
N VAL A 227 17.76 32.18 -2.07
CA VAL A 227 18.63 33.37 -1.93
C VAL A 227 17.98 34.36 -0.93
N PRO A 228 18.72 34.88 0.09
CA PRO A 228 18.12 35.68 1.15
C PRO A 228 17.61 37.05 0.69
N GLY A 229 16.32 37.29 0.99
CA GLY A 229 15.62 38.57 0.92
C GLY A 229 14.38 38.53 1.82
N ARG A 230 14.60 38.27 3.12
CA ARG A 230 13.67 38.21 4.28
C ARG A 230 12.83 36.93 4.49
N PHE A 231 13.25 36.19 5.53
CA PHE A 231 12.47 35.47 6.55
C PHE A 231 11.10 34.89 6.13
N PHE A 232 11.07 33.59 5.82
CA PHE A 232 9.85 32.79 5.95
C PHE A 232 9.81 32.21 7.36
N LEU A 233 8.91 32.72 8.20
CA LEU A 233 8.50 32.01 9.40
C LEU A 233 7.65 30.83 8.93
N SER A 234 8.13 29.60 9.12
CA SER A 234 7.32 28.38 8.99
C SER A 234 6.22 28.41 10.05
N VAL A 235 5.08 29.02 9.70
CA VAL A 235 3.81 28.76 10.34
C VAL A 235 2.86 28.36 9.21
N ASN A 236 2.33 27.15 9.31
CA ASN A 236 1.26 26.67 8.45
C ASN A 236 0.16 27.72 8.33
N ILE A 237 -0.38 27.89 7.11
CA ILE A 237 -1.52 28.74 6.72
C ILE A 237 -1.10 30.14 6.21
N PHE A 238 -1.34 30.37 4.91
CA PHE A 238 -1.13 31.58 4.08
C PHE A 238 0.24 31.76 3.37
N TYR A 239 0.24 31.46 2.07
CA TYR A 239 1.20 31.99 1.10
C TYR A 239 0.89 33.48 0.87
N LEU A 240 1.69 34.39 1.43
CA LEU A 240 1.66 35.81 1.03
C LEU A 240 2.73 36.05 -0.06
N PRO A 241 2.36 36.67 -1.20
CA PRO A 241 3.34 37.02 -2.22
C PRO A 241 4.15 38.22 -1.74
N ILE A 242 5.43 38.00 -1.40
CA ILE A 242 6.38 39.10 -1.17
C ILE A 242 7.04 39.43 -2.50
N SER A 243 6.88 40.68 -2.95
CA SER A 243 7.51 41.22 -4.15
C SER A 243 9.03 41.31 -3.96
N GLY A 244 9.75 40.33 -4.50
CA GLY A 244 11.20 40.34 -4.64
C GLY A 244 11.61 39.26 -5.65
N ASN A 245 12.64 39.52 -6.45
CA ASN A 245 13.21 38.58 -7.43
C ASN A 245 13.95 37.40 -6.75
N ASN A 246 13.32 36.76 -5.76
CA ASN A 246 13.87 35.60 -5.08
C ASN A 246 13.65 34.38 -5.96
N ILE A 247 14.74 33.79 -6.45
CA ILE A 247 14.71 32.50 -7.14
C ILE A 247 14.46 31.45 -6.05
N VAL A 248 13.30 30.80 -6.10
CA VAL A 248 13.00 29.61 -5.29
C VAL A 248 13.39 28.41 -6.12
N VAL A 249 14.32 27.60 -5.61
CA VAL A 249 14.68 26.33 -6.24
C VAL A 249 13.64 25.28 -5.86
N PHE A 250 13.09 24.59 -6.85
CA PHE A 250 12.10 23.52 -6.65
C PHE A 250 12.75 22.14 -6.86
N GLY A 251 12.33 21.15 -6.07
CA GLY A 251 12.88 19.80 -6.12
C GLY A 251 11.83 18.73 -6.45
N LEU A 252 12.28 17.64 -7.07
CA LEU A 252 11.60 16.34 -7.12
C LEU A 252 12.45 15.31 -6.37
N ASP A 253 11.86 14.52 -5.48
CA ASP A 253 12.56 13.51 -4.67
C ASP A 253 12.15 12.11 -5.14
N LEU A 254 13.10 11.29 -5.58
CA LEU A 254 12.87 9.93 -6.08
C LEU A 254 13.67 8.94 -5.23
N ALA A 255 12.98 7.94 -4.67
CA ALA A 255 13.57 7.03 -3.70
C ALA A 255 13.44 5.54 -4.08
N PHE A 256 14.50 4.76 -3.83
CA PHE A 256 14.47 3.30 -3.90
C PHE A 256 13.98 2.68 -2.59
N VAL A 257 12.67 2.40 -2.49
CA VAL A 257 12.05 2.00 -1.20
C VAL A 257 11.96 0.49 -0.95
N GLN A 258 12.38 -0.36 -1.89
CA GLN A 258 12.17 -1.81 -1.78
C GLN A 258 13.20 -2.48 -0.84
N ASN A 259 12.71 -3.31 0.09
CA ASN A 259 13.53 -4.16 0.97
C ASN A 259 14.45 -3.37 1.92
N GLY A 260 13.86 -2.44 2.68
CA GLY A 260 14.57 -1.54 3.60
C GLY A 260 15.33 -2.20 4.77
N TYR A 261 15.41 -3.53 4.84
CA TYR A 261 16.21 -4.26 5.84
C TYR A 261 17.71 -4.04 5.68
N TRP A 262 18.16 -3.84 4.44
CA TRP A 262 19.58 -3.66 4.15
C TRP A 262 20.03 -2.22 4.39
N TRP A 263 19.13 -1.26 4.26
CA TRP A 263 19.38 0.17 4.45
C TRP A 263 20.13 0.46 5.76
N HIS A 264 21.22 1.23 5.69
CA HIS A 264 22.14 1.55 6.78
C HIS A 264 22.72 0.30 7.51
N THR A 265 22.94 -0.80 6.78
CA THR A 265 23.61 -1.99 7.32
C THR A 265 24.76 -2.45 6.43
N GLU A 266 25.62 -3.31 6.96
CA GLU A 266 26.69 -3.98 6.21
C GLU A 266 26.18 -4.81 5.02
N PHE A 267 24.89 -5.13 5.00
CA PHE A 267 24.26 -5.91 3.94
C PHE A 267 23.78 -5.07 2.76
N ASP A 268 23.88 -3.74 2.81
CA ASP A 268 23.58 -2.88 1.67
C ASP A 268 24.69 -2.97 0.61
N GLU A 269 24.54 -3.95 -0.29
CA GLU A 269 25.52 -4.34 -1.31
C GLU A 269 24.90 -4.27 -2.71
N ALA A 270 25.72 -3.91 -3.71
CA ALA A 270 25.31 -3.84 -5.12
C ALA A 270 24.62 -5.12 -5.65
N ARG A 271 25.07 -6.29 -5.18
CA ARG A 271 24.52 -7.60 -5.58
C ARG A 271 23.08 -7.83 -5.14
N ARG A 272 22.58 -7.07 -4.15
CA ARG A 272 21.22 -7.23 -3.61
C ARG A 272 20.19 -6.32 -4.29
N ILE A 273 20.65 -5.38 -5.11
CA ILE A 273 19.77 -4.54 -5.92
C ILE A 273 19.11 -5.40 -6.99
N THR A 274 17.78 -5.46 -6.95
CA THR A 274 16.96 -6.26 -7.87
C THR A 274 17.27 -5.90 -9.33
N PRO A 275 17.50 -6.88 -10.21
CA PRO A 275 17.62 -6.62 -11.65
C PRO A 275 16.39 -5.90 -12.20
N GLY A 276 16.58 -4.91 -13.08
CA GLY A 276 15.51 -4.12 -13.66
C GLY A 276 15.04 -2.93 -12.81
N SER A 277 15.43 -2.80 -11.54
CA SER A 277 15.11 -1.60 -10.75
C SER A 277 15.89 -0.38 -11.25
N LEU A 278 17.18 -0.56 -11.52
CA LEU A 278 18.07 0.47 -12.05
C LEU A 278 17.67 0.89 -13.47
N GLN A 279 17.28 -0.05 -14.34
CA GLN A 279 16.74 0.30 -15.67
C GLN A 279 15.49 1.16 -15.55
N ARG A 280 14.52 0.76 -14.73
CA ARG A 280 13.26 1.50 -14.55
C ARG A 280 13.48 2.90 -13.99
N ALA A 281 14.33 3.03 -12.97
CA ALA A 281 14.70 4.33 -12.41
C ALA A 281 15.42 5.20 -13.45
N GLY A 282 16.40 4.64 -14.16
CA GLY A 282 17.13 5.34 -15.21
C GLY A 282 16.22 5.83 -16.35
N ASP A 283 15.31 4.99 -16.83
CA ASP A 283 14.34 5.35 -17.87
C ASP A 283 13.40 6.49 -17.40
N ASN A 284 12.92 6.42 -16.16
CA ASN A 284 12.06 7.45 -15.57
C ASN A 284 12.79 8.79 -15.41
N VAL A 285 13.99 8.78 -14.82
CA VAL A 285 14.78 9.99 -14.58
C VAL A 285 15.22 10.60 -15.90
N TYR A 286 15.67 9.78 -16.85
CA TYR A 286 16.06 10.24 -18.18
C TYR A 286 14.90 10.89 -18.93
N ALA A 287 13.75 10.23 -19.00
CA ALA A 287 12.57 10.78 -19.67
C ALA A 287 12.08 12.08 -19.02
N THR A 288 12.06 12.12 -17.68
CA THR A 288 11.71 13.32 -16.91
C THR A 288 12.68 14.46 -17.19
N LEU A 289 13.99 14.19 -17.19
CA LEU A 289 15.01 15.18 -17.47
C LEU A 289 14.88 15.77 -18.88
N LEU A 290 14.69 14.92 -19.90
CA LEU A 290 14.46 15.38 -21.27
C LEU A 290 13.20 16.25 -21.39
N TYR A 291 12.12 15.86 -20.72
CA TYR A 291 10.89 16.65 -20.68
C TYR A 291 11.12 18.02 -20.03
N LEU A 292 11.83 18.06 -18.90
CA LEU A 292 12.17 19.30 -18.21
C LEU A 292 13.04 20.23 -19.06
N LEU A 293 14.04 19.70 -19.77
CA LEU A 293 14.91 20.49 -20.64
C LEU A 293 14.15 21.16 -21.80
N GLN A 294 13.07 20.55 -22.25
CA GLN A 294 12.22 21.13 -23.30
C GLN A 294 11.11 22.04 -22.74
N SER A 295 10.88 21.96 -21.42
CA SER A 295 9.77 22.62 -20.75
C SER A 295 9.90 24.14 -20.73
N PRO A 296 8.79 24.88 -20.97
CA PRO A 296 8.76 26.32 -20.79
C PRO A 296 8.82 26.74 -19.31
N TYR A 297 8.54 25.82 -18.37
CA TYR A 297 8.42 26.13 -16.95
C TYR A 297 9.75 26.54 -16.30
N LEU A 298 10.91 26.12 -16.84
CA LEU A 298 12.23 26.50 -16.33
C LEU A 298 12.59 27.98 -16.58
N ASN A 299 11.96 28.63 -17.57
CA ASN A 299 12.26 30.01 -17.95
C ASN A 299 11.54 31.04 -17.07
N SER A 300 10.49 30.61 -16.38
CA SER A 300 9.57 31.51 -15.70
C SER A 300 9.79 31.45 -14.19
N SER A 301 10.18 32.59 -13.62
CA SER A 301 10.21 32.81 -12.16
C SER A 301 8.81 32.91 -11.54
N ILE A 302 7.76 32.78 -12.36
CA ILE A 302 6.39 32.84 -11.93
C ILE A 302 6.08 31.48 -11.32
N VAL A 303 5.61 31.52 -10.08
CA VAL A 303 4.92 30.41 -9.40
C VAL A 303 3.84 29.90 -10.35
N HIS A 304 4.19 28.91 -11.17
CA HIS A 304 3.27 28.27 -12.07
C HIS A 304 2.21 27.57 -11.24
N ASP A 305 0.98 27.75 -11.70
CA ASP A 305 -0.30 27.27 -11.17
C ASP A 305 -0.24 26.54 -9.83
N ASN A 306 -0.84 27.15 -8.79
CA ASN A 306 -1.08 26.51 -7.50
C ASN A 306 -2.08 25.34 -7.58
N GLN A 307 -2.46 24.91 -8.79
CA GLN A 307 -3.30 23.75 -9.03
C GLN A 307 -2.64 22.51 -8.45
N LYS A 308 -3.12 22.07 -7.29
CA LYS A 308 -2.73 20.80 -6.70
C LYS A 308 -3.37 19.66 -7.48
N TYR A 309 -2.67 18.53 -7.53
CA TYR A 309 -3.15 17.31 -8.13
C TYR A 309 -3.29 16.22 -7.08
N VAL A 310 -4.32 15.40 -7.23
CA VAL A 310 -4.43 14.10 -6.56
C VAL A 310 -3.86 13.06 -7.51
N PHE A 311 -2.89 12.28 -7.03
CA PHE A 311 -2.21 11.26 -7.81
C PHE A 311 -1.95 10.01 -6.98
N PHE A 312 -2.10 8.86 -7.61
CA PHE A 312 -1.77 7.57 -7.01
C PHE A 312 -1.63 6.52 -8.11
N ASP A 313 -0.76 5.55 -7.91
CA ASP A 313 -0.73 4.37 -8.76
C ASP A 313 -1.79 3.35 -8.33
N VAL A 314 -2.25 2.54 -9.28
CA VAL A 314 -3.14 1.41 -9.03
C VAL A 314 -2.32 0.14 -9.19
N LEU A 315 -1.93 -0.47 -8.06
CA LEU A 315 -1.15 -1.72 -8.01
C LEU A 315 0.21 -1.66 -8.76
N GLY A 316 0.79 -0.47 -8.91
CA GLY A 316 1.97 -0.24 -9.73
C GLY A 316 1.78 -0.46 -11.23
N LEU A 317 0.52 -0.57 -11.72
CA LEU A 317 0.22 -0.83 -13.14
C LEU A 317 0.11 0.44 -13.96
N PHE A 318 -0.58 1.45 -13.43
CA PHE A 318 -0.76 2.76 -14.06
C PHE A 318 -1.04 3.81 -12.99
N VAL A 319 -0.85 5.09 -13.33
CA VAL A 319 -1.12 6.22 -12.44
C VAL A 319 -2.42 6.91 -12.80
N VAL A 320 -3.22 7.20 -11.78
CA VAL A 320 -4.38 8.09 -11.86
C VAL A 320 -3.94 9.47 -11.39
N ILE A 321 -4.17 10.49 -12.21
CA ILE A 321 -3.90 11.90 -11.89
C ILE A 321 -5.09 12.76 -12.28
N TYR A 322 -5.52 13.64 -11.39
CA TYR A 322 -6.55 14.64 -11.66
C TYR A 322 -6.40 15.86 -10.75
N PRO A 323 -6.88 17.05 -11.16
CA PRO A 323 -6.82 18.25 -10.33
C PRO A 323 -7.59 18.13 -9.02
N GLU A 324 -7.14 18.82 -7.98
CA GLU A 324 -7.82 18.94 -6.68
C GLU A 324 -9.24 19.52 -6.85
N THR A 325 -9.48 20.40 -7.82
CA THR A 325 -10.83 20.90 -8.12
C THR A 325 -11.79 19.81 -8.56
N VAL A 326 -11.31 18.85 -9.36
CA VAL A 326 -12.08 17.67 -9.78
C VAL A 326 -12.27 16.73 -8.60
N ALA A 327 -11.23 16.51 -7.78
CA ALA A 327 -11.31 15.73 -6.55
C ALA A 327 -12.40 16.26 -5.62
N ASN A 328 -12.37 17.57 -5.34
CA ASN A 328 -13.32 18.25 -4.46
C ASN A 328 -14.74 18.18 -5.02
N SER A 329 -14.91 18.24 -6.35
CA SER A 329 -16.21 18.09 -7.00
C SER A 329 -16.77 16.67 -6.83
N ILE A 330 -15.94 15.65 -7.07
CA ILE A 330 -16.32 14.24 -6.86
C ILE A 330 -16.68 14.00 -5.39
N ASN A 331 -15.84 14.47 -4.47
CA ASN A 331 -16.05 14.33 -3.04
C ASN A 331 -17.37 14.99 -2.62
N ALA A 332 -17.64 16.22 -3.08
CA ALA A 332 -18.88 16.93 -2.78
C ALA A 332 -20.12 16.18 -3.29
N VAL A 333 -20.09 15.64 -4.51
CA VAL A 333 -21.18 14.84 -5.07
C VAL A 333 -21.44 13.59 -4.23
N LEU A 334 -20.39 12.85 -3.86
CA LEU A 334 -20.50 11.64 -3.03
C LEU A 334 -21.04 11.97 -1.63
N ILE A 335 -20.53 13.02 -0.99
CA ILE A 335 -20.99 13.46 0.33
C ILE A 335 -22.47 13.86 0.27
N ILE A 336 -22.88 14.65 -0.71
CA ILE A 336 -24.28 15.07 -0.87
C ILE A 336 -25.18 13.85 -1.13
N ALA A 337 -24.76 12.92 -1.98
CA ALA A 337 -25.52 11.70 -2.27
C ALA A 337 -25.72 10.85 -1.01
N VAL A 338 -24.67 10.66 -0.19
CA VAL A 338 -24.75 9.96 1.10
C VAL A 338 -25.69 10.71 2.04
N LEU A 339 -25.54 12.03 2.19
CA LEU A 339 -26.40 12.82 3.09
C LEU A 339 -27.87 12.75 2.69
N LEU A 340 -28.19 12.81 1.39
CA LEU A 340 -29.55 12.67 0.89
C LEU A 340 -30.11 11.26 1.18
N LYS A 341 -29.36 10.21 0.83
CA LYS A 341 -29.74 8.81 1.10
C LYS A 341 -30.01 8.60 2.60
N VAL A 342 -29.03 8.94 3.44
CA VAL A 342 -29.12 8.75 4.90
C VAL A 342 -30.27 9.56 5.48
N SER A 343 -30.49 10.81 5.03
CA SER A 343 -31.61 11.63 5.50
C SER A 343 -32.95 11.02 5.13
N THR A 344 -33.14 10.60 3.88
CA THR A 344 -34.40 9.97 3.43
C THR A 344 -34.71 8.69 4.20
N HIS A 345 -33.71 7.83 4.41
CA HIS A 345 -33.87 6.62 5.21
C HIS A 345 -34.17 6.94 6.69
N PHE A 346 -33.45 7.90 7.27
CA PHE A 346 -33.66 8.32 8.66
C PHE A 346 -35.07 8.83 8.92
N PHE A 347 -35.69 9.58 8.00
CA PHE A 347 -37.07 10.06 8.19
C PHE A 347 -38.12 8.95 8.30
N HIS A 348 -37.87 7.79 7.70
CA HIS A 348 -38.78 6.65 7.73
C HIS A 348 -38.42 5.61 8.81
N TYR A 349 -37.14 5.51 9.16
CA TYR A 349 -36.58 4.40 9.94
C TYR A 349 -35.71 4.88 11.12
N ALA A 350 -36.02 6.04 11.70
CA ALA A 350 -35.21 6.69 12.75
C ALA A 350 -34.95 5.82 13.98
N GLU A 351 -35.88 4.94 14.33
CA GLU A 351 -35.80 4.09 15.53
C GLU A 351 -34.63 3.10 15.50
N TYR A 352 -34.22 2.64 14.31
CA TYR A 352 -33.12 1.69 14.15
C TYR A 352 -31.73 2.33 14.27
N TYR A 353 -31.60 3.65 14.07
CA TYR A 353 -30.29 4.31 14.05
C TYR A 353 -29.58 4.30 15.41
N LYS A 354 -30.34 4.34 16.51
CA LYS A 354 -29.75 4.28 17.85
C LYS A 354 -29.02 2.96 18.07
N ASP A 355 -29.69 1.85 17.73
CA ASP A 355 -29.13 0.51 17.91
C ASP A 355 -28.04 0.26 16.87
N ALA A 356 -28.21 0.71 15.62
CA ALA A 356 -27.19 0.61 14.59
C ALA A 356 -25.88 1.34 14.96
N ILE A 357 -25.96 2.55 15.53
CA ILE A 357 -24.78 3.28 16.03
C ILE A 357 -24.13 2.53 17.18
N ALA A 358 -24.91 2.02 18.13
CA ALA A 358 -24.39 1.24 19.25
C ALA A 358 -23.65 -0.03 18.76
N ASP A 359 -24.28 -0.78 17.86
CA ASP A 359 -23.71 -1.99 17.28
C ASP A 359 -22.41 -1.70 16.52
N TYR A 360 -22.41 -0.64 15.69
CA TYR A 360 -21.24 -0.21 14.93
C TYR A 360 -20.06 0.16 15.86
N ILE A 361 -20.32 0.89 16.95
CA ILE A 361 -19.31 1.21 17.97
C ILE A 361 -18.81 -0.06 18.65
N VAL A 362 -19.69 -1.00 19.00
CA VAL A 362 -19.31 -2.26 19.66
C VAL A 362 -18.39 -3.09 18.76
N VAL A 363 -18.64 -3.14 17.43
CA VAL A 363 -17.75 -3.83 16.48
C VAL A 363 -16.37 -3.18 16.42
N ILE A 364 -16.29 -1.85 16.32
CA ILE A 364 -15.00 -1.14 16.33
C ILE A 364 -14.25 -1.40 17.62
N VAL A 365 -14.92 -1.25 18.77
CA VAL A 365 -14.31 -1.44 20.09
C VAL A 365 -13.85 -2.88 20.29
N SER A 366 -14.63 -3.87 19.85
CA SER A 366 -14.25 -5.29 20.00
C SER A 366 -13.02 -5.62 19.16
N MET A 367 -12.96 -5.14 17.92
CA MET A 367 -11.79 -5.31 17.05
C MET A 367 -10.56 -4.61 17.64
N SER A 368 -10.66 -3.35 18.05
CA SER A 368 -9.54 -2.59 18.64
C SER A 368 -9.06 -3.22 19.95
N THR A 369 -9.97 -3.76 20.75
CA THR A 369 -9.64 -4.48 21.99
C THR A 369 -8.86 -5.75 21.68
N VAL A 370 -9.30 -6.54 20.69
CA VAL A 370 -8.59 -7.77 20.29
C VAL A 370 -7.21 -7.46 19.71
N VAL A 371 -7.07 -6.44 18.87
CA VAL A 371 -5.76 -6.01 18.37
C VAL A 371 -4.84 -5.61 19.52
N SER A 372 -5.36 -4.85 20.50
CA SER A 372 -4.59 -4.46 21.67
C SER A 372 -4.16 -5.68 22.50
N ILE A 373 -5.08 -6.61 22.77
CA ILE A 373 -4.81 -7.85 23.51
C ILE A 373 -3.77 -8.69 22.77
N THR A 374 -3.92 -8.92 21.47
CA THR A 374 -2.96 -9.72 20.70
C THR A 374 -1.59 -9.04 20.66
N SER A 375 -1.50 -7.71 20.56
CA SER A 375 -0.21 -7.02 20.66
C SER A 375 0.47 -7.25 22.03
N TYR A 376 -0.28 -7.17 23.14
CA TYR A 376 0.27 -7.47 24.47
C TYR A 376 0.65 -8.94 24.65
N LEU A 377 -0.19 -9.86 24.16
CA LEU A 377 0.07 -11.30 24.23
C LEU A 377 1.31 -11.68 23.42
N THR A 378 1.48 -11.13 22.22
CA THR A 378 2.66 -11.33 21.39
C THR A 378 3.92 -10.92 22.13
N LEU A 379 3.92 -9.72 22.74
CA LEU A 379 5.03 -9.24 23.55
C LEU A 379 5.33 -10.15 24.75
N PHE A 380 4.29 -10.70 25.38
CA PHE A 380 4.45 -11.59 26.52
C PHE A 380 4.99 -12.97 26.15
N ILE A 381 4.56 -13.54 25.02
CA ILE A 381 4.88 -14.92 24.63
C ILE A 381 6.16 -14.99 23.78
N TRP A 382 6.28 -14.13 22.78
CA TRP A 382 7.35 -14.18 21.78
C TRP A 382 8.34 -13.01 21.87
N GLY A 383 8.08 -12.04 22.76
CA GLY A 383 8.84 -10.81 22.81
C GLY A 383 8.44 -9.83 21.70
N ALA A 384 9.26 -8.80 21.50
CA ALA A 384 9.00 -7.77 20.50
C ALA A 384 9.35 -8.25 19.08
N MET A 385 8.54 -7.82 18.12
CA MET A 385 8.79 -7.92 16.68
C MET A 385 8.96 -9.33 16.09
N PRO A 386 8.14 -10.34 16.45
CA PRO A 386 8.25 -11.68 15.84
C PRO A 386 7.97 -11.69 14.33
N TRP A 387 7.25 -10.69 13.81
CA TRP A 387 6.99 -10.48 12.39
C TRP A 387 8.20 -9.90 11.62
N TYR A 388 9.27 -9.46 12.29
CA TYR A 388 10.42 -8.84 11.62
C TYR A 388 11.10 -9.79 10.64
N SER A 389 11.20 -11.07 10.98
CA SER A 389 11.79 -12.10 10.10
C SER A 389 10.79 -12.63 9.07
N ILE A 390 9.50 -12.64 9.39
CA ILE A 390 8.43 -13.19 8.55
C ILE A 390 7.22 -12.24 8.61
N HIS A 391 7.18 -11.29 7.66
CA HIS A 391 6.13 -10.26 7.57
C HIS A 391 4.71 -10.82 7.63
N GLY A 392 4.46 -11.97 7.00
CA GLY A 392 3.15 -12.61 6.98
C GLY A 392 2.63 -12.99 8.37
N LEU A 393 3.51 -13.15 9.37
CA LEU A 393 3.09 -13.39 10.75
C LEU A 393 2.28 -12.22 11.30
N ALA A 394 2.55 -10.97 10.90
CA ALA A 394 1.76 -9.82 11.36
C ALA A 394 0.27 -10.00 11.00
N VAL A 395 -0.02 -10.49 9.78
CA VAL A 395 -1.39 -10.77 9.33
C VAL A 395 -2.03 -11.89 10.15
N LEU A 396 -1.29 -12.94 10.47
CA LEU A 396 -1.80 -14.05 11.29
C LEU A 396 -2.05 -13.65 12.74
N ILE A 397 -1.19 -12.81 13.31
CA ILE A 397 -1.24 -12.39 14.72
C ILE A 397 -2.29 -11.29 14.93
N TYR A 398 -2.37 -10.33 14.00
CA TYR A 398 -3.21 -9.13 14.15
C TYR A 398 -4.43 -9.15 13.24
N GLY A 399 -4.21 -9.43 11.95
CA GLY A 399 -5.25 -9.38 10.93
C GLY A 399 -6.35 -10.43 11.13
N LEU A 400 -5.99 -11.70 11.26
CA LEU A 400 -6.96 -12.80 11.38
C LEU A 400 -7.81 -12.71 12.66
N PRO A 401 -7.24 -12.45 13.87
CA PRO A 401 -8.05 -12.26 15.06
C PRO A 401 -8.99 -11.05 14.94
N ALA A 402 -8.53 -9.93 14.39
CA ALA A 402 -9.39 -8.76 14.18
C ALA A 402 -10.54 -9.09 13.21
N LEU A 403 -10.26 -9.78 12.11
CA LEU A 403 -11.26 -10.21 11.13
C LEU A 403 -12.31 -11.13 11.77
N TRP A 404 -11.84 -12.13 12.52
CA TRP A 404 -12.70 -13.08 13.21
C TRP A 404 -13.56 -12.38 14.26
N THR A 405 -12.98 -11.51 15.09
CA THR A 405 -13.72 -10.77 16.12
C THR A 405 -14.74 -9.83 15.51
N GLY A 406 -14.38 -9.06 14.49
CA GLY A 406 -15.28 -8.11 13.86
C GLY A 406 -16.49 -8.81 13.23
N THR A 407 -16.25 -9.85 12.43
CA THR A 407 -17.31 -10.64 11.78
C THR A 407 -18.21 -11.36 12.79
N ASN A 408 -17.66 -11.98 13.83
CA ASN A 408 -18.46 -12.66 14.86
C ASN A 408 -19.21 -11.69 15.77
N THR A 409 -18.64 -10.52 16.09
CA THR A 409 -19.34 -9.48 16.86
C THR A 409 -20.54 -8.98 16.08
N MET A 410 -20.33 -8.65 14.80
CA MET A 410 -21.41 -8.21 13.92
C MET A 410 -22.51 -9.27 13.78
N LEU A 411 -22.13 -10.55 13.60
CA LEU A 411 -23.06 -11.67 13.53
C LEU A 411 -23.85 -11.85 14.83
N PHE A 412 -23.18 -11.74 15.97
CA PHE A 412 -23.80 -11.87 17.28
C PHE A 412 -24.83 -10.76 17.52
N LEU A 413 -24.49 -9.50 17.21
CA LEU A 413 -25.40 -8.37 17.33
C LEU A 413 -26.61 -8.52 16.39
N THR A 414 -26.36 -8.88 15.13
CA THR A 414 -27.42 -9.14 14.13
C THR A 414 -28.34 -10.29 14.53
N SER A 415 -27.85 -11.29 15.28
CA SER A 415 -28.69 -12.40 15.74
C SER A 415 -29.71 -12.00 16.81
N ARG A 416 -29.51 -10.86 17.49
CA ARG A 416 -30.42 -10.31 18.50
C ARG A 416 -31.53 -9.44 17.92
N VAL A 417 -31.40 -9.01 16.68
CA VAL A 417 -32.40 -8.20 15.98
C VAL A 417 -33.53 -9.12 15.50
N ASP A 418 -34.78 -8.69 15.67
CA ASP A 418 -35.94 -9.45 15.20
C ASP A 418 -35.91 -9.61 13.68
N GLY A 419 -36.32 -10.79 13.18
CA GLY A 419 -36.19 -11.18 11.78
C GLY A 419 -36.85 -10.21 10.79
N GLN A 420 -37.96 -9.57 11.19
CA GLN A 420 -38.68 -8.59 10.36
C GLN A 420 -37.93 -7.24 10.25
N ASN A 421 -37.09 -6.92 11.23
CA ASN A 421 -36.39 -5.64 11.35
C ASN A 421 -34.93 -5.71 10.86
N LYS A 422 -34.43 -6.89 10.46
CA LYS A 422 -33.02 -7.08 10.11
C LYS A 422 -32.56 -6.28 8.91
N GLU A 423 -33.40 -6.16 7.88
CA GLU A 423 -33.07 -5.43 6.66
C GLU A 423 -32.93 -3.93 6.94
N ASP A 424 -33.91 -3.34 7.62
CA ASP A 424 -33.90 -1.92 7.99
C ASP A 424 -32.77 -1.59 8.97
N HIS A 425 -32.49 -2.48 9.92
CA HIS A 425 -31.35 -2.35 10.84
C HIS A 425 -30.02 -2.42 10.09
N ALA A 426 -29.84 -3.38 9.18
CA ALA A 426 -28.61 -3.51 8.43
C ALA A 426 -28.40 -2.35 7.43
N ALA A 427 -29.47 -1.84 6.82
CA ALA A 427 -29.44 -0.61 6.04
C ALA A 427 -29.05 0.60 6.90
N ALA A 428 -29.56 0.68 8.13
CA ALA A 428 -29.15 1.72 9.09
C ALA A 428 -27.66 1.61 9.45
N ILE A 429 -27.09 0.41 9.65
CA ILE A 429 -25.65 0.24 9.90
C ILE A 429 -24.82 0.64 8.66
N GLU A 430 -25.22 0.23 7.45
CA GLU A 430 -24.56 0.67 6.20
C GLU A 430 -24.54 2.20 6.09
N ASN A 431 -25.67 2.85 6.41
CA ASN A 431 -25.83 4.29 6.42
C ASN A 431 -24.95 4.97 7.49
N VAL A 432 -24.83 4.38 8.68
CA VAL A 432 -23.92 4.86 9.73
C VAL A 432 -22.47 4.80 9.27
N HIS A 433 -22.06 3.70 8.63
CA HIS A 433 -20.72 3.57 8.05
C HIS A 433 -20.48 4.63 6.97
N GLN A 434 -21.35 4.72 5.97
CA GLN A 434 -21.24 5.71 4.88
C GLN A 434 -21.21 7.15 5.42
N LEU A 435 -22.01 7.46 6.45
CA LEU A 435 -22.01 8.77 7.08
C LEU A 435 -20.67 9.05 7.79
N LEU A 436 -20.10 8.08 8.51
CA LEU A 436 -18.78 8.23 9.13
C LEU A 436 -17.70 8.49 8.07
N ILE A 437 -17.70 7.72 6.99
CA ILE A 437 -16.75 7.90 5.89
C ILE A 437 -16.95 9.26 5.20
N ALA A 438 -18.19 9.71 5.00
CA ALA A 438 -18.48 11.03 4.46
C ALA A 438 -17.99 12.17 5.37
N ILE A 439 -18.09 12.02 6.70
CA ILE A 439 -17.52 12.97 7.66
C ILE A 439 -15.99 13.01 7.54
N ILE A 440 -15.32 11.85 7.48
CA ILE A 440 -13.86 11.78 7.29
C ILE A 440 -13.47 12.43 5.95
N LEU A 441 -14.14 12.08 4.86
CA LEU A 441 -13.90 12.66 3.53
C LEU A 441 -14.11 14.18 3.53
N THR A 442 -15.10 14.69 4.26
CA THR A 442 -15.34 16.12 4.43
C THR A 442 -14.14 16.79 5.11
N VAL A 443 -13.62 16.21 6.20
CA VAL A 443 -12.45 16.74 6.90
C VAL A 443 -11.22 16.76 5.98
N PHE A 444 -11.00 15.70 5.20
CA PHE A 444 -9.87 15.62 4.27
C PHE A 444 -10.00 16.64 3.14
N THR A 445 -11.19 16.78 2.57
CA THR A 445 -11.51 17.77 1.52
C THR A 445 -11.31 19.20 2.02
N LEU A 446 -11.80 19.52 3.22
CA LEU A 446 -11.65 20.85 3.83
C LEU A 446 -10.20 21.20 4.19
N LYS A 447 -9.39 20.19 4.52
CA LYS A 447 -7.95 20.36 4.79
C LYS A 447 -7.09 20.34 3.51
N GLY A 448 -7.67 20.06 2.34
CA GLY A 448 -6.91 19.90 1.09
C GLY A 448 -5.93 18.74 1.12
N VAL A 449 -6.32 17.63 1.76
CA VAL A 449 -5.55 16.38 1.88
C VAL A 449 -5.96 15.45 0.74
N GLY A 450 -5.02 15.16 -0.15
CA GLY A 450 -5.25 14.41 -1.37
C GLY A 450 -5.49 12.92 -1.16
N SER A 451 -5.04 12.33 -0.04
CA SER A 451 -5.39 10.95 0.34
C SER A 451 -6.89 10.73 0.60
N GLY A 452 -7.70 11.79 0.57
CA GLY A 452 -9.16 11.73 0.60
C GLY A 452 -9.78 10.80 -0.46
N TYR A 453 -9.08 10.55 -1.58
CA TYR A 453 -9.57 9.65 -2.63
C TYR A 453 -9.89 8.24 -2.14
N LEU A 454 -9.20 7.73 -1.11
CA LEU A 454 -9.50 6.41 -0.53
C LEU A 454 -10.90 6.37 0.10
N PHE A 455 -11.26 7.42 0.83
CA PHE A 455 -12.59 7.54 1.42
C PHE A 455 -13.65 7.79 0.34
N ALA A 456 -13.30 8.47 -0.75
CA ALA A 456 -14.18 8.57 -1.91
C ALA A 456 -14.45 7.19 -2.55
N LEU A 457 -13.42 6.33 -2.67
CA LEU A 457 -13.58 4.94 -3.12
C LEU A 457 -14.47 4.11 -2.17
N MET A 458 -14.39 4.34 -0.86
CA MET A 458 -15.28 3.71 0.12
C MET A 458 -16.75 4.13 -0.01
N LEU A 459 -17.03 5.33 -0.55
CA LEU A 459 -18.40 5.81 -0.79
C LEU A 459 -18.95 5.41 -2.16
N PHE A 460 -18.10 4.97 -3.10
CA PHE A 460 -18.49 4.55 -4.44
C PHE A 460 -19.61 3.48 -4.49
N PRO A 461 -19.71 2.52 -3.56
CA PRO A 461 -20.80 1.55 -3.52
C PRO A 461 -22.22 2.14 -3.44
N ILE A 462 -22.40 3.46 -3.17
CA ILE A 462 -23.69 4.14 -3.24
C ILE A 462 -24.38 4.00 -4.61
N VAL A 463 -23.61 3.76 -5.68
CA VAL A 463 -24.14 3.53 -7.03
C VAL A 463 -25.07 2.30 -7.08
N LYS A 464 -24.94 1.34 -6.15
CA LYS A 464 -25.81 0.15 -6.08
C LYS A 464 -27.29 0.51 -6.00
N ASP A 465 -27.62 1.64 -5.36
CA ASP A 465 -29.00 2.04 -5.10
C ASP A 465 -29.69 2.58 -6.38
N VAL A 466 -28.92 2.83 -7.45
CA VAL A 466 -29.41 3.22 -8.78
C VAL A 466 -29.51 2.02 -9.74
N VAL A 467 -28.81 0.92 -9.44
CA VAL A 467 -28.77 -0.28 -10.29
C VAL A 467 -29.95 -1.18 -9.93
N PRO A 468 -30.80 -1.59 -10.89
CA PRO A 468 -31.90 -2.51 -10.62
C PRO A 468 -31.36 -3.93 -10.36
N LEU A 469 -31.12 -4.26 -9.09
CA LEU A 469 -30.65 -5.56 -8.65
C LEU A 469 -31.85 -6.51 -8.50
N ARG A 470 -31.89 -7.58 -9.31
CA ARG A 470 -33.03 -8.51 -9.38
C ARG A 470 -32.82 -9.80 -8.59
N ASN A 471 -31.57 -10.23 -8.42
CA ASN A 471 -31.21 -11.49 -7.76
C ASN A 471 -30.21 -11.26 -6.61
N GLU A 472 -30.19 -12.18 -5.64
CA GLU A 472 -29.26 -12.13 -4.49
C GLU A 472 -27.80 -12.20 -4.92
N TRP A 473 -27.44 -13.16 -5.79
CA TRP A 473 -26.07 -13.26 -6.32
C TRP A 473 -25.67 -12.02 -7.11
N THR A 474 -26.61 -11.39 -7.81
CA THR A 474 -26.31 -10.12 -8.50
C THR A 474 -26.10 -8.99 -7.51
N THR A 475 -26.82 -8.98 -6.38
CA THR A 475 -26.65 -7.98 -5.31
C THR A 475 -25.29 -8.14 -4.62
N VAL A 476 -24.97 -9.36 -4.17
CA VAL A 476 -23.70 -9.68 -3.52
C VAL A 476 -22.52 -9.44 -4.47
N SER A 477 -22.61 -9.93 -5.71
CA SER A 477 -21.53 -9.73 -6.69
C SER A 477 -21.35 -8.25 -7.02
N THR A 478 -22.43 -7.50 -7.20
CA THR A 478 -22.34 -6.04 -7.44
C THR A 478 -21.72 -5.34 -6.24
N TYR A 479 -22.12 -5.69 -5.02
CA TYR A 479 -21.57 -5.10 -3.81
C TYR A 479 -20.08 -5.37 -3.66
N LEU A 480 -19.65 -6.62 -3.88
CA LEU A 480 -18.23 -7.00 -3.85
C LEU A 480 -17.45 -6.31 -4.97
N LEU A 481 -17.98 -6.25 -6.19
CA LEU A 481 -17.33 -5.60 -7.34
C LEU A 481 -17.18 -4.09 -7.12
N LEU A 482 -18.16 -3.41 -6.52
CA LEU A 482 -18.10 -1.99 -6.23
C LEU A 482 -17.12 -1.67 -5.09
N ASN A 483 -16.96 -2.57 -4.11
CA ASN A 483 -16.01 -2.39 -3.02
C ASN A 483 -14.59 -2.88 -3.35
N LEU A 484 -14.44 -3.75 -4.36
CA LEU A 484 -13.16 -4.37 -4.72
C LEU A 484 -12.03 -3.35 -4.96
N PRO A 485 -12.23 -2.25 -5.71
CA PRO A 485 -11.18 -1.25 -5.90
C PRO A 485 -10.68 -0.66 -4.58
N CYS A 486 -11.61 -0.38 -3.65
CA CYS A 486 -11.27 0.13 -2.34
C CYS A 486 -10.45 -0.89 -1.53
N PHE A 487 -10.93 -2.13 -1.42
CA PHE A 487 -10.25 -3.18 -0.65
C PHE A 487 -8.84 -3.45 -1.17
N VAL A 488 -8.71 -3.56 -2.49
CA VAL A 488 -7.43 -3.78 -3.16
C VAL A 488 -6.46 -2.63 -2.89
N MET A 489 -6.93 -1.38 -2.96
CA MET A 489 -6.09 -0.22 -2.67
C MET A 489 -5.64 -0.17 -1.21
N PHE A 490 -6.52 -0.44 -0.24
CA PHE A 490 -6.14 -0.47 1.18
C PHE A 490 -5.15 -1.60 1.50
N ILE A 491 -5.32 -2.79 0.90
CA ILE A 491 -4.37 -3.89 1.06
C ILE A 491 -3.01 -3.52 0.46
N TYR A 492 -3.01 -2.98 -0.77
CA TYR A 492 -1.79 -2.57 -1.47
C TYR A 492 -1.03 -1.50 -0.69
N LEU A 493 -1.72 -0.46 -0.21
CA LEU A 493 -1.09 0.60 0.58
C LEU A 493 -0.61 0.13 1.94
N SER A 494 -1.35 -0.77 2.62
CA SER A 494 -0.89 -1.37 3.86
C SER A 494 0.36 -2.22 3.66
N GLU A 495 0.45 -2.99 2.56
CA GLU A 495 1.66 -3.74 2.22
C GLU A 495 2.85 -2.80 1.98
N MET A 496 2.65 -1.74 1.19
CA MET A 496 3.67 -0.73 0.94
C MET A 496 4.13 -0.07 2.25
N LEU A 497 3.20 0.33 3.14
CA LEU A 497 3.54 0.90 4.44
C LEU A 497 4.29 -0.10 5.32
N LEU A 498 3.85 -1.35 5.38
CA LEU A 498 4.52 -2.38 6.16
C LEU A 498 5.94 -2.64 5.65
N SER A 499 6.16 -2.70 4.32
CA SER A 499 7.49 -2.92 3.75
C SER A 499 8.50 -1.81 4.06
N ILE A 500 8.03 -0.58 4.28
CA ILE A 500 8.84 0.57 4.68
C ILE A 500 9.02 0.62 6.21
N PHE A 501 7.92 0.52 6.96
CA PHE A 501 7.94 0.75 8.40
C PHE A 501 8.51 -0.42 9.20
N ILE A 502 8.30 -1.68 8.79
CA ILE A 502 8.83 -2.85 9.50
C ILE A 502 10.36 -2.78 9.65
N PRO A 503 11.15 -2.55 8.57
CA PRO A 503 12.59 -2.43 8.68
C PRO A 503 13.05 -1.21 9.49
N ILE A 504 12.43 -0.05 9.26
CA ILE A 504 12.82 1.20 9.93
C ILE A 504 12.58 1.10 11.42
N MET A 505 11.39 0.63 11.80
CA MET A 505 11.00 0.53 13.19
C MET A 505 11.79 -0.53 13.96
N GLY A 506 12.24 -1.60 13.29
CA GLY A 506 13.16 -2.56 13.88
C GLY A 506 14.52 -1.99 14.30
N ARG A 507 14.85 -0.77 13.83
CA ARG A 507 16.08 -0.03 14.18
C ARG A 507 15.83 1.16 15.12
N THR A 508 14.59 1.37 15.58
CA THR A 508 14.25 2.45 16.51
C THR A 508 14.24 1.95 17.96
N ASP A 509 14.55 2.83 18.91
CA ASP A 509 14.59 2.50 20.35
C ASP A 509 13.20 2.19 20.95
N SER A 510 12.12 2.54 20.25
CA SER A 510 10.74 2.32 20.70
C SER A 510 10.17 0.99 20.20
N ASN A 511 9.38 0.32 21.04
CA ASN A 511 8.69 -0.91 20.64
C ASN A 511 7.61 -0.64 19.56
N PRO A 512 7.78 -1.14 18.33
CA PRO A 512 6.88 -0.81 17.23
C PRO A 512 5.68 -1.73 17.08
N GLU A 513 5.50 -2.69 17.99
CA GLU A 513 4.47 -3.74 17.91
C GLU A 513 3.09 -3.18 17.61
N ARG A 514 2.70 -2.10 18.32
CA ARG A 514 1.38 -1.48 18.15
C ARG A 514 1.22 -0.81 16.80
N VAL A 515 2.27 -0.18 16.29
CA VAL A 515 2.19 0.54 15.02
C VAL A 515 2.03 -0.46 13.87
N VAL A 516 2.80 -1.55 13.90
CA VAL A 516 2.66 -2.63 12.91
C VAL A 516 1.32 -3.34 13.02
N ALA A 517 0.82 -3.57 14.24
CA ALA A 517 -0.51 -4.14 14.44
C ALA A 517 -1.61 -3.24 13.84
N VAL A 518 -1.52 -1.92 14.01
CA VAL A 518 -2.46 -0.96 13.42
C VAL A 518 -2.38 -1.00 11.89
N PHE A 519 -1.19 -0.85 11.29
CA PHE A 519 -1.05 -0.85 9.82
C PHE A 519 -1.52 -2.14 9.16
N THR A 520 -1.29 -3.28 9.84
CA THR A 520 -1.76 -4.59 9.39
C THR A 520 -3.28 -4.73 9.43
N THR A 521 -3.94 -4.06 10.38
CA THR A 521 -5.38 -4.25 10.63
C THR A 521 -6.25 -3.22 9.92
N ILE A 522 -5.72 -2.09 9.44
CA ILE A 522 -6.46 -1.11 8.62
C ILE A 522 -7.31 -1.76 7.51
N PRO A 523 -6.77 -2.62 6.62
CA PRO A 523 -7.56 -3.22 5.54
C PRO A 523 -8.64 -4.16 6.10
N VAL A 524 -8.39 -4.80 7.24
CA VAL A 524 -9.36 -5.66 7.91
C VAL A 524 -10.52 -4.85 8.47
N PHE A 525 -10.25 -3.71 9.12
CA PHE A 525 -11.29 -2.78 9.57
C PHE A 525 -12.12 -2.27 8.39
N VAL A 526 -11.46 -1.86 7.29
CA VAL A 526 -12.16 -1.42 6.07
C VAL A 526 -13.06 -2.52 5.54
N ILE A 527 -12.57 -3.76 5.38
CA ILE A 527 -13.35 -4.87 4.85
C ILE A 527 -14.53 -5.21 5.77
N VAL A 528 -14.30 -5.39 7.07
CA VAL A 528 -15.35 -5.76 8.03
C VAL A 528 -16.42 -4.68 8.14
N LEU A 529 -16.01 -3.41 8.26
CA LEU A 529 -16.94 -2.29 8.41
C LEU A 529 -17.61 -1.91 7.09
N SER A 530 -17.10 -2.32 5.94
CA SER A 530 -17.80 -2.13 4.64
C SER A 530 -18.73 -3.30 4.33
N LEU A 531 -18.41 -4.53 4.78
CA LEU A 531 -19.23 -5.71 4.54
C LEU A 531 -20.27 -5.88 5.66
N HIS A 532 -21.37 -5.15 5.58
CA HIS A 532 -22.53 -5.43 6.42
C HIS A 532 -23.30 -6.63 5.88
N VAL A 533 -23.57 -7.58 6.77
CA VAL A 533 -24.25 -8.83 6.42
C VAL A 533 -25.73 -8.54 6.20
N ASN A 534 -26.12 -8.37 4.93
CA ASN A 534 -27.51 -8.34 4.51
C ASN A 534 -27.90 -9.69 3.90
N ARG A 535 -29.05 -10.23 4.31
CA ARG A 535 -29.65 -11.43 3.72
C ARG A 535 -31.12 -11.16 3.45
N ALA A 536 -31.49 -11.13 2.17
CA ALA A 536 -32.86 -11.38 1.73
C ALA A 536 -32.90 -12.80 1.15
N LEU A 537 -33.95 -13.57 1.45
CA LEU A 537 -34.24 -14.85 0.79
C LEU A 537 -35.66 -14.80 0.23
N HIS A 538 -35.80 -15.04 -1.08
CA HIS A 538 -37.08 -15.20 -1.75
C HIS A 538 -37.44 -16.67 -1.96
N LYS A 539 -38.70 -17.04 -1.75
CA LYS A 539 -39.22 -18.32 -2.24
C LYS A 539 -39.20 -18.34 -3.78
N LYS A 540 -39.23 -19.56 -4.34
CA LYS A 540 -39.35 -19.83 -5.80
C LYS A 540 -40.62 -19.22 -6.44
N ASP A 541 -41.61 -18.84 -5.63
CA ASP A 541 -42.84 -18.14 -6.03
C ASP A 541 -42.79 -16.60 -5.89
N GLY A 542 -41.68 -16.05 -5.38
CA GLY A 542 -41.49 -14.62 -5.14
C GLY A 542 -41.89 -14.11 -3.75
N SER A 543 -42.46 -14.95 -2.87
CA SER A 543 -42.86 -14.55 -1.51
C SER A 543 -41.74 -14.73 -0.48
N SER A 544 -41.53 -13.74 0.39
CA SER A 544 -40.47 -13.72 1.42
C SER A 544 -40.72 -14.77 2.51
N LEU A 545 -39.69 -15.52 2.93
CA LEU A 545 -39.78 -16.31 4.17
C LEU A 545 -38.59 -16.06 5.12
N VAL A 546 -38.95 -15.69 6.34
CA VAL A 546 -38.08 -15.44 7.49
C VAL A 546 -37.60 -16.77 8.07
N ARG A 547 -36.32 -17.15 7.88
CA ARG A 547 -35.33 -17.43 8.96
C ARG A 547 -34.03 -18.13 8.50
N ASP A 548 -32.97 -17.54 9.05
CA ASP A 548 -31.78 -18.11 9.71
C ASP A 548 -30.63 -18.76 8.93
N THR A 549 -29.43 -18.38 9.36
CA THR A 549 -28.07 -18.89 9.10
C THR A 549 -27.11 -18.21 8.11
N ARG A 550 -26.04 -17.69 8.74
CA ARG A 550 -24.59 -17.87 8.52
C ARG A 550 -24.02 -17.60 7.12
N LEU A 551 -23.40 -16.43 7.02
CA LEU A 551 -22.50 -15.95 5.96
C LEU A 551 -21.71 -17.08 5.28
N TYR A 552 -21.72 -17.20 3.95
CA TYR A 552 -20.53 -17.57 3.17
C TYR A 552 -20.68 -17.22 1.68
N VAL A 553 -19.68 -16.50 1.16
CA VAL A 553 -19.26 -16.59 -0.24
C VAL A 553 -18.59 -17.96 -0.40
N ILE A 554 -19.29 -18.91 -1.01
CA ILE A 554 -18.80 -19.98 -1.89
C ILE A 554 -20.08 -20.62 -2.45
N ALA A 555 -20.15 -20.69 -3.77
CA ALA A 555 -21.28 -21.25 -4.50
C ALA A 555 -21.53 -22.71 -4.07
N GLN A 556 -22.64 -22.95 -3.40
CA GLN A 556 -23.36 -24.22 -3.51
C GLN A 556 -24.82 -23.93 -3.81
N ASP A 557 -25.19 -24.29 -5.03
CA ASP A 557 -26.55 -24.31 -5.55
C ASP A 557 -27.36 -25.35 -4.76
N TYR A 558 -28.26 -24.87 -3.89
CA TYR A 558 -29.13 -25.73 -3.09
C TYR A 558 -30.35 -26.28 -3.86
N ARG A 559 -30.35 -26.26 -5.20
CA ARG A 559 -31.35 -27.01 -5.98
C ARG A 559 -31.28 -28.53 -5.78
N GLY A 560 -30.25 -29.06 -5.12
CA GLY A 560 -30.04 -30.50 -4.92
C GLY A 560 -30.40 -31.08 -3.55
N VAL A 561 -31.04 -30.34 -2.63
CA VAL A 561 -31.37 -30.87 -1.27
C VAL A 561 -32.87 -31.13 -1.07
N GLU A 562 -33.68 -31.06 -2.13
CA GLU A 562 -35.06 -31.55 -2.13
C GLU A 562 -35.28 -32.84 -2.94
N ASP A 563 -34.23 -33.39 -3.57
CA ASP A 563 -34.31 -34.71 -4.24
C ASP A 563 -34.17 -35.88 -3.23
N ILE A 564 -34.74 -35.73 -2.04
CA ILE A 564 -35.01 -36.87 -1.13
C ILE A 564 -36.49 -37.24 -1.33
N PRO A 565 -36.79 -38.40 -1.92
CA PRO A 565 -38.12 -38.73 -2.41
C PRO A 565 -39.03 -39.15 -1.24
N PHE A 566 -39.62 -38.20 -0.53
CA PHE A 566 -40.67 -38.51 0.47
C PHE A 566 -41.76 -37.44 0.56
N VAL A 567 -42.28 -36.95 -0.57
CA VAL A 567 -43.68 -36.51 -0.65
C VAL A 567 -44.15 -36.75 -2.09
N ASP A 568 -44.77 -37.90 -2.35
CA ASP A 568 -45.61 -38.05 -3.53
C ASP A 568 -47.02 -37.59 -3.13
N GLU A 569 -47.41 -36.41 -3.58
CA GLU A 569 -48.68 -35.72 -3.28
C GLU A 569 -49.88 -36.34 -4.03
N SER A 570 -49.83 -37.64 -4.36
CA SER A 570 -50.80 -38.31 -5.23
C SER A 570 -51.54 -39.50 -4.61
N SER A 571 -51.48 -39.71 -3.28
CA SER A 571 -52.39 -40.65 -2.62
C SER A 571 -52.95 -40.11 -1.31
N GLY A 572 -54.27 -39.91 -1.31
CA GLY A 572 -55.01 -39.28 -0.23
C GLY A 572 -55.13 -40.11 1.04
N GLN A 573 -55.56 -39.38 2.08
CA GLN A 573 -55.97 -39.80 3.42
C GLN A 573 -54.85 -39.96 4.46
N MET A 574 -54.70 -38.93 5.31
CA MET A 574 -54.91 -39.07 6.76
C MET A 574 -55.13 -37.68 7.38
N SER A 575 -56.20 -37.54 8.17
CA SER A 575 -56.57 -36.29 8.83
C SER A 575 -55.72 -36.06 10.07
N HIS A 576 -55.12 -34.89 10.23
CA HIS A 576 -54.81 -34.36 11.55
C HIS A 576 -55.17 -32.88 11.65
N SER A 577 -55.82 -32.57 12.76
CA SER A 577 -56.56 -31.34 13.06
C SER A 577 -55.67 -30.10 13.21
N ASN A 578 -56.11 -28.99 12.61
CA ASN A 578 -55.58 -27.63 12.80
C ASN A 578 -55.73 -27.13 14.24
N LYS A 579 -54.76 -27.42 15.13
CA LYS A 579 -54.49 -26.59 16.32
C LYS A 579 -52.97 -26.49 16.56
N PRO A 580 -52.41 -25.29 16.79
CA PRO A 580 -51.01 -25.16 17.17
C PRO A 580 -50.81 -25.68 18.59
N VAL A 581 -49.80 -26.54 18.78
CA VAL A 581 -49.40 -27.06 20.11
C VAL A 581 -48.43 -26.07 20.74
N ASN A 582 -48.64 -25.72 22.02
CA ASN A 582 -47.80 -24.81 22.80
C ASN A 582 -46.38 -25.37 23.02
N ASP A 583 -45.38 -24.49 23.06
CA ASP A 583 -43.93 -24.72 23.23
C ASP A 583 -43.48 -25.42 24.54
N GLY A 584 -44.38 -26.06 25.28
CA GLY A 584 -44.11 -26.69 26.58
C GLY A 584 -43.74 -28.18 26.56
N GLU A 585 -43.82 -28.88 25.42
CA GLU A 585 -43.77 -30.36 25.39
C GLU A 585 -42.76 -30.97 24.40
N THR A 586 -41.59 -30.37 24.23
CA THR A 586 -40.44 -31.09 23.65
C THR A 586 -39.30 -31.18 24.65
N GLN A 587 -39.31 -32.24 25.46
CA GLN A 587 -38.14 -32.65 26.22
C GLN A 587 -37.06 -33.12 25.24
N LEU A 588 -35.97 -32.36 25.11
CA LEU A 588 -34.78 -32.78 24.39
C LEU A 588 -34.10 -33.89 25.21
N LEU A 589 -34.43 -35.15 24.91
CA LEU A 589 -33.86 -36.31 25.58
C LEU A 589 -32.51 -36.66 24.93
N LEU A 590 -31.43 -36.28 25.64
CA LEU A 590 -30.05 -36.77 25.57
C LEU A 590 -29.52 -37.26 24.19
N GLY A 591 -28.63 -36.47 23.57
CA GLY A 591 -27.85 -36.89 22.41
C GLY A 591 -26.57 -37.63 22.79
N VAL A 592 -26.33 -38.81 22.20
CA VAL A 592 -25.06 -39.55 22.28
C VAL A 592 -24.54 -39.76 20.86
N ALA A 593 -23.31 -39.31 20.58
CA ALA A 593 -22.66 -39.46 19.27
C ALA A 593 -21.50 -40.47 19.36
N SER A 594 -21.33 -41.29 18.32
CA SER A 594 -20.18 -42.20 18.18
C SER A 594 -19.77 -42.30 16.70
N HIS A 595 -18.46 -42.42 16.45
CA HIS A 595 -17.88 -42.49 15.11
C HIS A 595 -18.06 -43.90 14.51
N TYR A 596 -18.66 -44.00 13.32
CA TYR A 596 -18.92 -45.26 12.62
C TYR A 596 -17.93 -45.43 11.46
N LEU A 597 -17.08 -46.46 11.50
CA LEU A 597 -16.18 -46.86 10.42
C LEU A 597 -16.84 -47.95 9.58
N HIS A 598 -16.82 -47.82 8.25
CA HIS A 598 -17.52 -48.73 7.31
C HIS A 598 -16.58 -49.80 6.74
N GLY A 599 -17.03 -51.07 6.71
CA GLY A 599 -16.37 -52.20 6.05
C GLY A 599 -17.00 -53.55 6.40
N SER A 600 -17.04 -54.51 5.46
CA SER A 600 -17.66 -55.85 5.61
C SER A 600 -17.06 -56.72 6.72
N HIS A 601 -15.83 -56.39 7.17
CA HIS A 601 -15.10 -57.11 8.21
C HIS A 601 -14.95 -56.32 9.52
N MET A 602 -15.50 -55.10 9.62
CA MET A 602 -15.32 -54.20 10.77
C MET A 602 -16.62 -53.90 11.52
N GLN A 603 -17.48 -54.92 11.66
CA GLN A 603 -18.64 -54.86 12.55
C GLN A 603 -18.48 -55.84 13.71
N SER A 604 -18.29 -55.32 14.92
CA SER A 604 -18.31 -56.13 16.14
C SER A 604 -19.71 -56.69 16.40
N SER A 605 -19.80 -57.77 17.17
CA SER A 605 -21.10 -58.35 17.60
C SER A 605 -21.95 -57.31 18.34
N LEU A 606 -21.31 -56.43 19.12
CA LEU A 606 -21.95 -55.33 19.84
C LEU A 606 -22.62 -54.34 18.87
N THR A 607 -21.94 -53.95 17.79
CA THR A 607 -22.48 -53.03 16.80
C THR A 607 -23.68 -53.61 16.07
N LYS A 608 -23.65 -54.91 15.75
CA LYS A 608 -24.80 -55.61 15.13
C LYS A 608 -25.99 -55.71 16.09
N HIS A 609 -25.73 -55.93 17.38
CA HIS A 609 -26.78 -55.99 18.41
C HIS A 609 -27.45 -54.62 18.59
N LEU A 610 -26.67 -53.54 18.66
CA LEU A 610 -27.19 -52.18 18.75
C LEU A 610 -28.04 -51.81 17.53
N LEU A 611 -27.57 -52.11 16.31
CA LEU A 611 -28.33 -51.89 15.07
C LEU A 611 -29.63 -52.70 15.03
N SER A 612 -29.61 -53.93 15.53
CA SER A 612 -30.81 -54.78 15.65
C SER A 612 -31.82 -54.15 16.60
N GLU A 613 -31.39 -53.76 17.80
CA GLU A 613 -32.28 -53.22 18.83
C GLU A 613 -32.84 -51.84 18.46
N ILE A 614 -32.05 -51.02 17.76
CA ILE A 614 -32.51 -49.76 17.16
C ILE A 614 -33.61 -50.02 16.13
N ASN A 615 -33.40 -50.99 15.23
CA ASN A 615 -34.39 -51.32 14.20
C ASN A 615 -35.68 -51.91 14.80
N GLU A 616 -35.57 -52.70 15.87
CA GLU A 616 -36.70 -53.26 16.59
C GLU A 616 -37.51 -52.18 17.32
N ARG A 617 -36.83 -51.24 18.00
CA ARG A 617 -37.47 -50.14 18.74
C ARG A 617 -38.02 -49.04 17.83
N ARG A 618 -37.43 -48.84 16.64
CA ARG A 618 -37.98 -47.92 15.61
C ARG A 618 -39.34 -48.40 15.07
N ARG A 619 -39.57 -49.72 15.00
CA ARG A 619 -40.87 -50.26 14.57
C ARG A 619 -41.98 -50.01 15.60
N SER A 620 -41.65 -49.85 16.88
CA SER A 620 -42.62 -49.70 17.97
C SER A 620 -42.76 -48.28 18.51
N ASN A 621 -41.83 -47.35 18.22
CA ASN A 621 -41.93 -45.96 18.66
C ASN A 621 -41.37 -44.96 17.61
N PRO A 622 -42.21 -44.07 17.04
CA PRO A 622 -41.78 -43.09 16.04
C PRO A 622 -40.86 -41.98 16.59
N SER A 623 -40.68 -41.88 17.91
CA SER A 623 -39.80 -40.87 18.55
C SER A 623 -38.30 -41.14 18.41
N TRP A 624 -37.89 -42.22 17.73
CA TRP A 624 -36.48 -42.57 17.51
C TRP A 624 -36.06 -42.28 16.07
N SER A 625 -35.13 -41.33 15.88
CA SER A 625 -34.49 -41.04 14.59
C SER A 625 -32.98 -41.26 14.65
N ILE A 626 -32.42 -41.94 13.66
CA ILE A 626 -30.97 -42.02 13.43
C ILE A 626 -30.67 -41.55 12.02
N THR A 627 -29.72 -40.64 11.90
CA THR A 627 -29.14 -40.21 10.62
C THR A 627 -27.68 -40.64 10.55
N ALA A 628 -27.24 -41.18 9.42
CA ALA A 628 -25.84 -41.49 9.21
C ALA A 628 -25.12 -40.24 8.70
N SER A 629 -24.12 -39.74 9.43
CA SER A 629 -23.21 -38.75 8.87
C SER A 629 -22.13 -39.47 8.05
N ALA A 630 -22.28 -39.48 6.73
CA ALA A 630 -21.21 -39.95 5.83
C ALA A 630 -20.27 -38.77 5.54
N TRP A 631 -19.01 -38.87 5.97
CA TRP A 631 -17.93 -38.05 5.42
C TRP A 631 -17.26 -38.83 4.28
N ASN A 632 -16.96 -38.14 3.19
CA ASN A 632 -16.35 -38.71 2.00
C ASN A 632 -14.86 -38.99 2.27
N VAL A 633 -14.51 -40.26 2.55
CA VAL A 633 -13.17 -40.69 3.00
C VAL A 633 -12.16 -40.79 1.84
N ASP A 634 -12.61 -40.69 0.58
CA ASP A 634 -11.74 -40.82 -0.59
C ASP A 634 -10.64 -39.74 -0.69
N LEU A 635 -10.80 -38.60 0.01
CA LEU A 635 -9.80 -37.53 -0.01
C LEU A 635 -8.60 -37.76 0.94
N ILE A 636 -8.71 -38.65 1.93
CA ILE A 636 -7.63 -38.89 2.92
C ILE A 636 -6.63 -39.94 2.41
N TYR A 637 -7.05 -40.83 1.51
CA TYR A 637 -6.16 -41.86 0.94
C TYR A 637 -5.21 -41.37 -0.16
N GLN A 638 -5.39 -40.16 -0.69
CA GLN A 638 -4.42 -39.59 -1.64
C GLN A 638 -3.26 -38.84 -0.96
N LEU A 639 -3.26 -38.74 0.38
CA LEU A 639 -2.25 -37.98 1.13
C LEU A 639 -1.63 -38.75 2.31
N PHE A 640 -1.75 -40.09 2.36
CA PHE A 640 -0.90 -40.96 3.18
C PHE A 640 -0.30 -42.09 2.37
#